data_AF-A0A972LFS2-F1
#
_entry.id   AF-A0A972LFS2-F1
#
_cell.length_a   1.000
_cell.length_b   1.000
_cell.length_c   1.000
_cell.angle_alpha   90.00
_cell.angle_beta   90.00
_cell.angle_gamma   90.00
#
_symmetry.space_group_name_H-M   'P 1'
#
loop_
_entity.id
_entity.type
_entity.pdbx_description
1 polymer ?
#
loop_
_entity_poly.entity_id
_entity_poly.type
_entity_poly.pdbx_seq_one_letter_code
_entity_poly.pdbx_strand_id
1 'polypeptide(L)'
;MRLSNADRLIKEGCNREKKDKLCRSRGGESCAFDGAMIVLQPIADAAHIVHGPIACCGNSWEGRGTLSSKGNLYRMGFTTDMTELDIVYGSEDKLYRAILRTYEAVGPSAVFVYATCVSGLTGEDIEAVCRKAEATLGVRVIPVNAPGFTGPKNLGNRIAGEVLLDYVIGTGEAPLTTTCDINLIGEYNIAGDLWLVEPLLKEAGIRVLSRITGDSTFEEITYAHRADLNVVVCSRALVNVAKEMQLRYDIPYIEVSFFGKTEMTKALRAIGSRFKVLSSRIEEIIQRKERELEERLKEFSHLKGKKAVLYTGGVKSWSFISALLDLEIEIVAVGTKKSTYEDEEKMREILGEDAPLVEDVTPSNLRRLMKDNNADILIAGGRNLYLAMKEGFPFVDVNQERHRAYAGYEGLVNLAEDISNSIRFFSQESAARSRVRRQESRKTPEKSEISLDRDLVINPLKHSQSVGAAIALQGIDRALPVIHSAQGCSFLAKVLITKHFREPVALVSTKLFTEDIVMGSEERLVNVIEGIIEKQQPDIIGILSSGLSEVRGEDMAEAIKRWQVANGRCKVVHVSTPDYAGGLETGYAKAVEAILESIECERTDYRRKIKGQVNLLVGSHLTPADFTEIREIIESFGLRPVLLPDLAALDGSRQDFSSLASGGTRLSEIKRMGSSEFTIAIGKSMEAPAKKLREIFGSEYILLESISGLRDTDALMDILSTLSGRAVPHRYKRQRRVLIDGMRDVHFYFGGKKFCIALEPDLSVQVSRLIQEMGAVVDLVVIPCHSGSVQRIFANEVRVGDLSSIDNRVFDVLISNSHGELAAKRLGIPLYQMGFPVYKIFGYTTKITIGYRGTLGLINDMANLLKEVH
;
A
#
# COMPACT_ATOMS: atom_id res chain seq x y z
N MET A 1 -29.80 -15.47 -20.15
CA MET A 1 -28.67 -15.05 -19.27
C MET A 1 -27.54 -16.06 -19.43
N ARG A 2 -26.32 -15.59 -19.74
CA ARG A 2 -25.12 -16.34 -19.32
C ARG A 2 -24.96 -16.13 -17.81
N LEU A 3 -24.46 -17.14 -17.10
CA LEU A 3 -24.07 -16.98 -15.70
C LEU A 3 -22.76 -16.16 -15.64
N SER A 4 -22.65 -15.24 -14.68
CA SER A 4 -21.39 -14.52 -14.45
C SER A 4 -20.29 -15.52 -14.07
N ASN A 5 -19.02 -15.14 -14.25
CA ASN A 5 -17.89 -16.00 -13.91
C ASN A 5 -17.94 -16.41 -12.42
N ALA A 6 -18.26 -15.46 -11.53
CA ALA A 6 -18.52 -15.74 -10.12
C ALA A 6 -19.68 -16.74 -9.90
N ASP A 7 -20.80 -16.61 -10.62
CA ASP A 7 -21.92 -17.56 -10.52
C ASP A 7 -21.53 -18.98 -10.94
N ARG A 8 -20.65 -19.14 -11.94
CA ARG A 8 -20.18 -20.47 -12.39
C ARG A 8 -19.33 -21.13 -11.31
N LEU A 9 -18.33 -20.41 -10.79
CA LEU A 9 -17.51 -20.88 -9.65
C LEU A 9 -18.35 -21.26 -8.42
N ILE A 10 -19.44 -20.55 -8.17
CA ILE A 10 -20.37 -20.81 -7.06
C ILE A 10 -21.30 -22.00 -7.35
N LYS A 11 -21.80 -22.16 -8.59
CA LYS A 11 -22.78 -23.20 -8.97
C LYS A 11 -22.18 -24.55 -9.37
N GLU A 12 -21.16 -24.56 -10.24
CA GLU A 12 -20.56 -25.79 -10.76
C GLU A 12 -19.73 -26.50 -9.69
N GLY A 13 -19.18 -25.71 -8.77
CA GLY A 13 -19.28 -26.02 -7.36
C GLY A 13 -17.97 -26.34 -6.65
N CYS A 14 -17.83 -25.71 -5.49
CA CYS A 14 -17.05 -26.19 -4.34
C CYS A 14 -17.64 -27.50 -3.74
N ASN A 15 -18.07 -28.43 -4.60
CA ASN A 15 -18.65 -29.74 -4.28
C ASN A 15 -17.66 -30.90 -4.53
N ARG A 16 -16.59 -30.68 -5.32
CA ARG A 16 -15.49 -31.66 -5.48
C ARG A 16 -14.34 -31.46 -4.50
N GLU A 17 -14.13 -30.23 -4.02
CA GLU A 17 -13.14 -29.88 -2.98
C GLU A 17 -13.91 -29.70 -1.65
N LYS A 18 -13.48 -30.34 -0.55
CA LYS A 18 -14.31 -30.51 0.68
C LYS A 18 -14.79 -29.16 1.25
N LYS A 19 -16.11 -29.07 1.50
CA LYS A 19 -16.84 -27.82 1.78
C LYS A 19 -16.33 -26.97 2.94
N ASP A 20 -15.70 -27.58 3.94
CA ASP A 20 -15.51 -26.95 5.26
C ASP A 20 -14.36 -25.93 5.34
N LYS A 21 -13.47 -25.85 4.33
CA LYS A 21 -12.27 -25.00 4.41
C LYS A 21 -11.92 -24.17 3.17
N LEU A 22 -12.32 -24.52 1.95
CA LEU A 22 -11.63 -24.00 0.76
C LEU A 22 -11.98 -22.57 0.31
N CYS A 23 -13.19 -22.06 0.61
CA CYS A 23 -13.62 -20.73 0.15
C CYS A 23 -13.60 -19.62 1.22
N ARG A 24 -13.39 -19.99 2.50
CA ARG A 24 -13.29 -19.06 3.64
C ARG A 24 -11.86 -19.01 4.15
N SER A 25 -11.00 -18.15 3.59
CA SER A 25 -9.62 -18.03 4.07
C SER A 25 -9.60 -17.59 5.54
N ARG A 26 -8.72 -18.20 6.35
CA ARG A 26 -8.70 -18.04 7.82
C ARG A 26 -8.04 -16.72 8.29
N GLY A 27 -8.24 -15.66 7.50
CA GLY A 27 -7.83 -14.28 7.77
C GLY A 27 -6.37 -13.98 7.42
N GLY A 28 -6.10 -12.72 7.03
CA GLY A 28 -4.75 -12.23 6.75
C GLY A 28 -4.37 -12.13 5.26
N GLU A 29 -5.35 -12.34 4.37
CA GLU A 29 -5.29 -12.08 2.94
C GLU A 29 -6.03 -10.77 2.57
N SER A 30 -6.20 -10.51 1.28
CA SER A 30 -6.96 -9.38 0.73
C SER A 30 -8.32 -9.84 0.16
N CYS A 31 -9.04 -8.95 -0.54
CA CYS A 31 -10.34 -9.23 -1.18
C CYS A 31 -10.22 -9.78 -2.61
N ALA A 32 -11.35 -10.20 -3.19
CA ALA A 32 -11.44 -10.68 -4.57
C ALA A 32 -10.93 -9.65 -5.61
N PHE A 33 -11.29 -8.37 -5.49
CA PHE A 33 -10.78 -7.30 -6.37
C PHE A 33 -9.25 -7.27 -6.44
N ASP A 34 -8.59 -7.31 -5.28
CA ASP A 34 -7.12 -7.28 -5.20
C ASP A 34 -6.50 -8.57 -5.75
N GLY A 35 -7.16 -9.73 -5.63
CA GLY A 35 -6.75 -10.96 -6.29
C GLY A 35 -6.86 -10.90 -7.81
N ALA A 36 -7.95 -10.34 -8.34
CA ALA A 36 -8.13 -10.18 -9.77
C ALA A 36 -7.10 -9.19 -10.36
N MET A 37 -6.79 -8.11 -9.64
CA MET A 37 -5.69 -7.20 -9.99
C MET A 37 -4.32 -7.88 -9.91
N ILE A 38 -4.04 -8.75 -8.93
CA ILE A 38 -2.75 -9.46 -8.83
C ILE A 38 -2.50 -10.36 -10.03
N VAL A 39 -3.54 -10.98 -10.59
CA VAL A 39 -3.42 -11.81 -11.80
C VAL A 39 -3.35 -10.97 -13.07
N LEU A 40 -4.23 -10.00 -13.25
CA LEU A 40 -4.38 -9.30 -14.54
C LEU A 40 -3.45 -8.10 -14.70
N GLN A 41 -3.13 -7.38 -13.62
CA GLN A 41 -2.32 -6.16 -13.70
C GLN A 41 -0.93 -6.38 -14.33
N PRO A 42 -0.19 -7.50 -14.12
CA PRO A 42 1.14 -7.72 -14.72
C PRO A 42 1.24 -7.70 -16.27
N ILE A 43 0.13 -7.61 -17.00
CA ILE A 43 0.10 -7.47 -18.47
C ILE A 43 0.57 -6.06 -18.84
N ALA A 44 1.74 -5.96 -19.49
CA ALA A 44 2.56 -4.73 -19.45
C ALA A 44 2.03 -3.55 -20.29
N ASP A 45 1.23 -3.86 -21.30
CA ASP A 45 0.65 -3.00 -22.34
C ASP A 45 -0.88 -2.83 -22.22
N ALA A 46 -1.48 -3.36 -21.16
CA ALA A 46 -2.90 -3.20 -20.86
C ALA A 46 -3.15 -2.05 -19.87
N ALA A 47 -4.34 -1.45 -19.97
CA ALA A 47 -4.83 -0.46 -19.00
C ALA A 47 -5.84 -1.10 -18.03
N HIS A 48 -5.79 -0.72 -16.76
CA HIS A 48 -6.57 -1.34 -15.68
C HIS A 48 -7.43 -0.29 -14.97
N ILE A 49 -8.69 -0.16 -15.41
CA ILE A 49 -9.66 0.84 -14.90
C ILE A 49 -10.41 0.27 -13.71
N VAL A 50 -10.14 0.81 -12.53
CA VAL A 50 -10.87 0.51 -11.29
C VAL A 50 -12.17 1.29 -11.26
N HIS A 51 -13.29 0.62 -11.49
CA HIS A 51 -14.60 1.26 -11.52
C HIS A 51 -15.22 1.31 -10.12
N GLY A 52 -15.13 2.48 -9.48
CA GLY A 52 -15.47 2.65 -8.07
C GLY A 52 -14.99 3.97 -7.47
N PRO A 53 -15.28 4.23 -6.19
CA PRO A 53 -14.66 5.30 -5.41
C PRO A 53 -13.16 5.07 -5.20
N ILE A 54 -12.43 6.14 -4.86
CA ILE A 54 -10.95 6.16 -4.84
C ILE A 54 -10.26 5.02 -4.07
N ALA A 55 -10.88 4.52 -2.99
CA ALA A 55 -10.23 3.63 -2.02
C ALA A 55 -9.65 2.33 -2.62
N CYS A 56 -10.21 1.82 -3.72
CA CYS A 56 -9.69 0.63 -4.39
C CYS A 56 -8.45 0.95 -5.24
N CYS A 57 -8.44 2.07 -5.99
CA CYS A 57 -7.32 2.46 -6.84
C CYS A 57 -6.19 3.11 -6.03
N GLY A 58 -6.49 4.19 -5.30
CA GLY A 58 -5.52 5.02 -4.58
C GLY A 58 -4.71 4.26 -3.53
N ASN A 59 -5.23 3.15 -2.99
CA ASN A 59 -4.53 2.31 -2.00
C ASN A 59 -3.81 1.09 -2.60
N SER A 60 -3.91 0.81 -3.90
CA SER A 60 -3.31 -0.39 -4.53
C SER A 60 -2.44 -0.13 -5.77
N TRP A 61 -2.60 1.01 -6.44
CA TRP A 61 -1.84 1.34 -7.64
C TRP A 61 -0.34 1.53 -7.35
N GLU A 62 0.50 1.24 -8.35
CA GLU A 62 1.98 1.11 -8.22
C GLU A 62 2.49 0.11 -7.15
N GLY A 63 1.62 -0.63 -6.46
CA GLY A 63 1.96 -1.32 -5.21
C GLY A 63 2.69 -2.67 -5.32
N ARG A 64 2.87 -3.21 -6.54
CA ARG A 64 3.28 -4.61 -6.81
C ARG A 64 4.63 -4.68 -7.53
N GLY A 65 5.61 -5.40 -6.97
CA GLY A 65 6.99 -5.49 -7.48
C GLY A 65 7.21 -6.35 -8.73
N THR A 66 6.23 -6.43 -9.63
CA THR A 66 6.40 -6.98 -10.99
C THR A 66 7.31 -6.07 -11.79
N LEU A 67 8.26 -6.65 -12.53
CA LEU A 67 9.03 -5.96 -13.55
C LEU A 67 8.56 -6.38 -14.95
N SER A 68 8.68 -5.49 -15.93
CA SER A 68 8.46 -5.82 -17.33
C SER A 68 9.49 -5.13 -18.23
N SER A 69 9.84 -5.80 -19.33
CA SER A 69 10.62 -5.32 -20.45
C SER A 69 9.76 -4.77 -21.60
N LYS A 70 8.45 -5.08 -21.60
CA LYS A 70 7.51 -4.88 -22.71
C LYS A 70 6.60 -3.65 -22.56
N GLY A 71 6.49 -3.07 -21.38
CA GLY A 71 5.65 -1.90 -21.13
C GLY A 71 5.70 -1.39 -19.69
N ASN A 72 4.98 -0.30 -19.42
CA ASN A 72 4.82 0.28 -18.09
C ASN A 72 3.36 0.65 -17.75
N LEU A 73 2.38 0.34 -18.62
CA LEU A 73 0.98 0.72 -18.39
C LEU A 73 0.41 0.02 -17.14
N TYR A 74 0.89 -1.20 -16.87
CA TYR A 74 0.60 -1.94 -15.62
C TYR A 74 0.88 -1.16 -14.32
N ARG A 75 1.83 -0.21 -14.34
CA ARG A 75 2.20 0.59 -13.15
C ARG A 75 1.28 1.79 -12.94
N MET A 76 0.54 2.20 -13.96
CA MET A 76 -0.37 3.34 -13.90
C MET A 76 -1.67 2.95 -13.21
N GLY A 77 -2.28 3.90 -12.50
CA GLY A 77 -3.58 3.72 -11.86
C GLY A 77 -4.66 4.44 -12.67
N PHE A 78 -5.70 3.72 -13.11
CA PHE A 78 -6.85 4.32 -13.79
C PHE A 78 -8.10 4.07 -12.95
N THR A 79 -8.98 5.07 -12.79
CA THR A 79 -10.24 4.90 -12.04
C THR A 79 -11.30 5.91 -12.44
N THR A 80 -12.58 5.56 -12.28
CA THR A 80 -13.70 6.48 -12.47
C THR A 80 -13.92 7.41 -11.28
N ASP A 81 -13.30 7.16 -10.11
CA ASP A 81 -13.49 7.88 -8.85
C ASP A 81 -14.97 8.28 -8.64
N MET A 82 -15.83 7.27 -8.46
CA MET A 82 -17.27 7.47 -8.28
C MET A 82 -17.54 8.42 -7.11
N THR A 83 -18.34 9.45 -7.39
CA THR A 83 -18.88 10.43 -6.43
C THR A 83 -20.23 9.99 -5.89
N GLU A 84 -20.80 10.75 -4.95
CA GLU A 84 -22.16 10.52 -4.44
C GLU A 84 -23.22 10.57 -5.56
N LEU A 85 -23.10 11.50 -6.51
CA LEU A 85 -24.02 11.61 -7.65
C LEU A 85 -23.92 10.41 -8.59
N ASP A 86 -22.70 9.93 -8.85
CA ASP A 86 -22.43 8.74 -9.66
C ASP A 86 -23.08 7.48 -9.06
N ILE A 87 -23.20 7.42 -7.74
CA ILE A 87 -23.83 6.30 -7.01
C ILE A 87 -25.36 6.41 -7.03
N VAL A 88 -25.91 7.62 -6.92
CA VAL A 88 -27.37 7.86 -6.88
C VAL A 88 -28.03 7.75 -8.26
N TYR A 89 -27.35 8.18 -9.32
CA TYR A 89 -27.89 8.20 -10.69
C TYR A 89 -27.33 7.09 -11.60
N GLY A 90 -26.33 6.33 -11.13
CA GLY A 90 -25.59 5.35 -11.92
C GLY A 90 -24.48 5.98 -12.76
N SER A 91 -23.39 5.25 -12.98
CA SER A 91 -22.15 5.79 -13.54
C SER A 91 -21.68 5.13 -14.83
N GLU A 92 -22.55 4.36 -15.49
CA GLU A 92 -22.27 3.64 -16.75
C GLU A 92 -21.75 4.57 -17.88
N ASP A 93 -22.36 5.75 -18.06
CA ASP A 93 -21.89 6.73 -19.06
C ASP A 93 -20.63 7.50 -18.61
N LYS A 94 -20.31 7.53 -17.31
CA LYS A 94 -19.00 7.99 -16.81
C LYS A 94 -17.93 6.94 -17.12
N LEU A 95 -18.20 5.67 -16.84
CA LEU A 95 -17.34 4.55 -17.19
C LEU A 95 -17.07 4.47 -18.70
N TYR A 96 -18.10 4.62 -19.52
CA TYR A 96 -17.97 4.65 -20.99
C TYR A 96 -16.98 5.74 -21.43
N ARG A 97 -17.19 6.99 -20.98
CA ARG A 97 -16.28 8.11 -21.26
C ARG A 97 -14.88 7.90 -20.68
N ALA A 98 -14.77 7.25 -19.53
CA ALA A 98 -13.48 6.93 -18.92
C ALA A 98 -12.68 5.87 -19.70
N ILE A 99 -13.34 4.90 -20.32
CA ILE A 99 -12.69 3.92 -21.21
C ILE A 99 -12.18 4.63 -22.47
N LEU A 100 -12.99 5.48 -23.11
CA LEU A 100 -12.57 6.27 -24.28
C LEU A 100 -11.35 7.15 -23.94
N ARG A 101 -11.41 7.92 -22.84
CA ARG A 101 -10.30 8.79 -22.41
C ARG A 101 -9.05 8.01 -21.99
N THR A 102 -9.19 6.77 -21.52
CA THR A 102 -8.05 5.89 -21.24
C THR A 102 -7.35 5.51 -22.54
N TYR A 103 -8.13 5.18 -23.58
CA TYR A 103 -7.59 4.87 -24.90
C TYR A 103 -6.91 6.09 -25.55
N GLU A 104 -7.58 7.25 -25.54
CA GLU A 104 -7.03 8.52 -26.03
C GLU A 104 -5.73 8.94 -25.31
N ALA A 105 -5.62 8.66 -24.01
CA ALA A 105 -4.47 9.09 -23.21
C ALA A 105 -3.22 8.19 -23.29
N VAL A 106 -3.38 6.87 -23.50
CA VAL A 106 -2.23 5.94 -23.49
C VAL A 106 -2.21 4.86 -24.57
N GLY A 107 -3.24 4.74 -25.43
CA GLY A 107 -3.31 3.77 -26.53
C GLY A 107 -3.02 2.31 -26.15
N PRO A 108 -3.67 1.74 -25.11
CA PRO A 108 -3.38 0.39 -24.61
C PRO A 108 -3.86 -0.71 -25.58
N SER A 109 -3.18 -1.85 -25.57
CA SER A 109 -3.57 -3.03 -26.37
C SER A 109 -4.92 -3.63 -25.95
N ALA A 110 -5.27 -3.50 -24.67
CA ALA A 110 -6.57 -3.85 -24.11
C ALA A 110 -6.87 -3.05 -22.83
N VAL A 111 -8.15 -2.97 -22.47
CA VAL A 111 -8.64 -2.28 -21.26
C VAL A 111 -9.38 -3.28 -20.38
N PHE A 112 -8.88 -3.54 -19.17
CA PHE A 112 -9.58 -4.32 -18.14
C PHE A 112 -10.35 -3.39 -17.21
N VAL A 113 -11.64 -3.67 -16.99
CA VAL A 113 -12.57 -2.83 -16.21
C VAL A 113 -13.04 -3.58 -14.97
N TYR A 114 -12.67 -3.11 -13.77
CA TYR A 114 -12.87 -3.86 -12.52
C TYR A 114 -14.07 -3.34 -11.73
N ALA A 115 -15.05 -4.20 -11.49
CA ALA A 115 -16.13 -3.92 -10.54
C ALA A 115 -15.57 -3.87 -9.11
N THR A 116 -15.95 -2.83 -8.36
CA THR A 116 -15.62 -2.67 -6.94
C THR A 116 -16.84 -2.96 -6.05
N CYS A 117 -16.67 -2.91 -4.72
CA CYS A 117 -17.78 -3.13 -3.78
C CYS A 117 -18.98 -2.19 -3.98
N VAL A 118 -18.79 -1.00 -4.58
CA VAL A 118 -19.86 -0.02 -4.79
C VAL A 118 -20.53 -0.21 -6.15
N SER A 119 -19.79 -0.37 -7.25
CA SER A 119 -20.38 -0.65 -8.57
C SER A 119 -21.10 -2.01 -8.59
N GLY A 120 -20.57 -3.00 -7.86
CA GLY A 120 -21.20 -4.31 -7.67
C GLY A 120 -22.38 -4.34 -6.68
N LEU A 121 -22.62 -3.25 -5.93
CA LEU A 121 -23.80 -3.09 -5.06
C LEU A 121 -24.89 -2.27 -5.74
N THR A 122 -24.52 -1.25 -6.52
CA THR A 122 -25.44 -0.48 -7.37
C THR A 122 -25.94 -1.27 -8.58
N GLY A 123 -25.17 -2.25 -9.05
CA GLY A 123 -25.60 -3.25 -10.04
C GLY A 123 -25.43 -2.84 -11.51
N GLU A 124 -24.48 -1.94 -11.80
CA GLU A 124 -24.21 -1.45 -13.16
C GLU A 124 -23.79 -2.58 -14.13
N ASP A 125 -24.33 -2.58 -15.36
CA ASP A 125 -23.94 -3.54 -16.40
C ASP A 125 -22.63 -3.10 -17.07
N ILE A 126 -21.53 -3.26 -16.32
CA ILE A 126 -20.19 -2.99 -16.83
C ILE A 126 -19.88 -3.84 -18.07
N GLU A 127 -20.54 -4.98 -18.29
CA GLU A 127 -20.34 -5.78 -19.50
C GLU A 127 -20.97 -5.09 -20.72
N ALA A 128 -22.15 -4.48 -20.59
CA ALA A 128 -22.77 -3.69 -21.66
C ALA A 128 -21.93 -2.45 -21.98
N VAL A 129 -21.42 -1.76 -20.97
CA VAL A 129 -20.50 -0.63 -21.15
C VAL A 129 -19.21 -1.05 -21.84
N CYS A 130 -18.62 -2.19 -21.44
CA CYS A 130 -17.44 -2.76 -22.11
C CYS A 130 -17.74 -3.12 -23.57
N ARG A 131 -18.85 -3.82 -23.86
CA ARG A 131 -19.28 -4.17 -25.23
C ARG A 131 -19.49 -2.91 -26.10
N LYS A 132 -20.08 -1.85 -25.55
CA LYS A 132 -20.30 -0.54 -26.20
C LYS A 132 -18.97 0.15 -26.52
N ALA A 133 -18.02 0.13 -25.58
CA ALA A 133 -16.70 0.74 -25.76
C ALA A 133 -15.80 -0.03 -26.74
N GLU A 134 -15.75 -1.36 -26.65
CA GLU A 134 -15.02 -2.21 -27.60
C GLU A 134 -15.50 -2.01 -29.04
N ALA A 135 -16.82 -1.99 -29.25
CA ALA A 135 -17.42 -1.72 -30.57
C ALA A 135 -17.16 -0.29 -31.10
N THR A 136 -16.72 0.62 -30.24
CA THR A 136 -16.37 2.02 -30.60
C THR A 136 -14.88 2.18 -30.87
N LEU A 137 -14.02 1.52 -30.08
CA LEU A 137 -12.56 1.68 -30.13
C LEU A 137 -11.84 0.66 -31.01
N GLY A 138 -12.43 -0.51 -31.27
CA GLY A 138 -11.78 -1.60 -32.00
C GLY A 138 -10.70 -2.36 -31.22
N VAL A 139 -10.42 -1.98 -29.96
CA VAL A 139 -9.59 -2.74 -29.02
C VAL A 139 -10.42 -3.42 -27.94
N ARG A 140 -9.90 -4.50 -27.36
CA ARG A 140 -10.62 -5.34 -26.40
C ARG A 140 -10.89 -4.59 -25.09
N VAL A 141 -12.15 -4.55 -24.67
CA VAL A 141 -12.58 -3.95 -23.39
C VAL A 141 -13.27 -5.03 -22.56
N ILE A 142 -12.65 -5.38 -21.44
CA ILE A 142 -12.89 -6.67 -20.76
C ILE A 142 -13.42 -6.42 -19.33
N PRO A 143 -14.66 -6.84 -19.03
CA PRO A 143 -15.24 -6.68 -17.70
C PRO A 143 -14.67 -7.70 -16.70
N VAL A 144 -14.31 -7.23 -15.51
CA VAL A 144 -13.75 -8.02 -14.40
C VAL A 144 -14.67 -7.92 -13.18
N ASN A 145 -15.69 -8.77 -13.17
CA ASN A 145 -16.69 -8.85 -12.09
C ASN A 145 -16.14 -9.56 -10.84
N ALA A 146 -15.30 -8.84 -10.07
CA ALA A 146 -14.66 -9.32 -8.84
C ALA A 146 -14.82 -8.36 -7.64
N PRO A 147 -16.04 -7.88 -7.29
CA PRO A 147 -16.21 -6.93 -6.20
C PRO A 147 -15.74 -7.52 -4.86
N GLY A 148 -15.17 -6.68 -4.00
CA GLY A 148 -14.36 -7.12 -2.87
C GLY A 148 -15.08 -7.96 -1.81
N PHE A 149 -16.41 -7.93 -1.76
CA PHE A 149 -17.22 -8.75 -0.86
C PHE A 149 -17.49 -10.17 -1.36
N THR A 150 -17.31 -10.46 -2.65
CA THR A 150 -17.58 -11.80 -3.22
C THR A 150 -16.69 -12.89 -2.61
N GLY A 151 -15.52 -12.53 -2.07
CA GLY A 151 -14.67 -13.47 -1.35
C GLY A 151 -13.22 -13.00 -1.13
N PRO A 152 -12.33 -13.92 -0.72
CA PRO A 152 -10.92 -13.64 -0.49
C PRO A 152 -10.13 -13.48 -1.80
N LYS A 153 -8.90 -12.97 -1.70
CA LYS A 153 -7.91 -12.88 -2.78
C LYS A 153 -7.91 -14.10 -3.71
N ASN A 154 -7.90 -15.31 -3.14
CA ASN A 154 -7.73 -16.53 -3.93
C ASN A 154 -8.93 -16.86 -4.83
N LEU A 155 -10.14 -16.37 -4.50
CA LEU A 155 -11.29 -16.39 -5.41
C LEU A 155 -11.12 -15.36 -6.52
N GLY A 156 -10.64 -14.16 -6.19
CA GLY A 156 -10.29 -13.11 -7.15
C GLY A 156 -9.30 -13.57 -8.22
N ASN A 157 -8.25 -14.30 -7.81
CA ASN A 157 -7.29 -14.88 -8.75
C ASN A 157 -7.98 -15.86 -9.73
N ARG A 158 -8.88 -16.73 -9.23
CA ARG A 158 -9.64 -17.69 -10.05
C ARG A 158 -10.55 -16.97 -11.06
N ILE A 159 -11.29 -15.94 -10.63
CA ILE A 159 -12.15 -15.10 -11.48
C ILE A 159 -11.33 -14.44 -12.60
N ALA A 160 -10.16 -13.90 -12.29
CA ALA A 160 -9.26 -13.34 -13.30
C ALA A 160 -8.77 -14.39 -14.31
N GLY A 161 -8.48 -15.62 -13.86
CA GLY A 161 -8.19 -16.74 -14.75
C GLY A 161 -9.34 -17.05 -15.72
N GLU A 162 -10.59 -17.02 -15.24
CA GLU A 162 -11.77 -17.18 -16.09
C GLU A 162 -12.01 -16.02 -17.05
N VAL A 163 -11.67 -14.79 -16.65
CA VAL A 163 -11.67 -13.63 -17.56
C VAL A 163 -10.69 -13.84 -18.71
N LEU A 164 -9.48 -14.36 -18.45
CA LEU A 164 -8.53 -14.70 -19.53
C LEU A 164 -9.07 -15.82 -20.43
N LEU A 165 -9.68 -16.87 -19.86
CA LEU A 165 -10.25 -18.00 -20.63
C LEU A 165 -11.44 -17.62 -21.52
N ASP A 166 -12.33 -16.74 -21.04
CA ASP A 166 -13.58 -16.40 -21.75
C ASP A 166 -13.46 -15.14 -22.63
N TYR A 167 -12.44 -14.29 -22.43
CA TYR A 167 -12.26 -13.04 -23.19
C TYR A 167 -10.90 -12.87 -23.92
N VAL A 168 -9.89 -13.71 -23.69
CA VAL A 168 -8.53 -13.50 -24.25
C VAL A 168 -7.97 -14.75 -24.94
N ILE A 169 -7.82 -15.86 -24.22
CA ILE A 169 -7.15 -17.07 -24.69
C ILE A 169 -8.02 -17.75 -25.77
N GLY A 170 -7.55 -17.76 -27.02
CA GLY A 170 -8.30 -18.24 -28.18
C GLY A 170 -8.74 -17.14 -29.16
N THR A 171 -8.37 -15.87 -28.93
CA THR A 171 -8.83 -14.73 -29.76
C THR A 171 -7.82 -14.25 -30.81
N GLY A 172 -6.60 -14.78 -30.82
CA GLY A 172 -5.53 -14.40 -31.76
C GLY A 172 -4.58 -15.56 -32.04
N GLU A 173 -3.78 -15.44 -33.11
CA GLU A 173 -2.91 -16.50 -33.63
C GLU A 173 -1.43 -16.21 -33.39
N ALA A 174 -0.65 -17.25 -33.13
CA ALA A 174 0.78 -17.11 -32.89
C ALA A 174 1.52 -16.81 -34.22
N PRO A 175 2.39 -15.77 -34.29
CA PRO A 175 3.12 -15.43 -35.52
C PRO A 175 4.16 -16.50 -35.92
N LEU A 176 4.54 -17.36 -34.98
CA LEU A 176 5.36 -18.55 -35.19
C LEU A 176 5.07 -19.55 -34.07
N THR A 177 4.82 -20.82 -34.42
CA THR A 177 4.86 -21.95 -33.48
C THR A 177 6.11 -22.80 -33.69
N THR A 178 6.52 -23.55 -32.67
CA THR A 178 7.59 -24.56 -32.76
C THR A 178 7.08 -25.94 -32.30
N THR A 179 7.99 -26.92 -32.15
CA THR A 179 7.67 -28.26 -31.61
C THR A 179 7.89 -28.38 -30.10
N CYS A 180 8.25 -27.27 -29.43
CA CYS A 180 8.58 -27.21 -28.00
C CYS A 180 8.10 -25.88 -27.38
N ASP A 181 6.88 -25.46 -27.71
CA ASP A 181 6.26 -24.22 -27.22
C ASP A 181 5.49 -24.47 -25.91
N ILE A 182 5.77 -23.69 -24.86
CA ILE A 182 5.10 -23.81 -23.54
C ILE A 182 4.45 -22.50 -23.10
N ASN A 183 3.42 -22.62 -22.26
CA ASN A 183 2.91 -21.49 -21.47
C ASN A 183 3.45 -21.55 -20.05
N LEU A 184 3.83 -20.40 -19.48
CA LEU A 184 4.12 -20.25 -18.06
C LEU A 184 2.91 -19.61 -17.37
N ILE A 185 2.23 -20.35 -16.49
CA ILE A 185 0.98 -19.92 -15.83
C ILE A 185 1.23 -19.71 -14.33
N GLY A 186 0.92 -18.53 -13.82
CA GLY A 186 1.10 -18.15 -12.42
C GLY A 186 2.44 -17.50 -12.07
N GLU A 187 3.30 -17.26 -13.07
CA GLU A 187 4.48 -16.41 -12.91
C GLU A 187 4.09 -14.93 -13.10
N TYR A 188 4.62 -14.05 -12.25
CA TYR A 188 4.29 -12.62 -12.19
C TYR A 188 5.53 -11.71 -12.36
N ASN A 189 6.69 -12.30 -12.69
CA ASN A 189 8.00 -11.66 -12.84
C ASN A 189 8.35 -10.69 -11.69
N ILE A 190 8.18 -11.17 -10.45
CA ILE A 190 8.52 -10.40 -9.26
C ILE A 190 10.03 -10.19 -9.21
N ALA A 191 10.47 -8.93 -9.15
CA ALA A 191 11.88 -8.54 -9.12
C ALA A 191 12.78 -9.17 -10.20
N GLY A 192 12.21 -9.62 -11.33
CA GLY A 192 12.95 -10.23 -12.44
C GLY A 192 13.12 -11.75 -12.38
N ASP A 193 12.35 -12.48 -11.55
CA ASP A 193 12.43 -13.96 -11.45
C ASP A 193 12.41 -14.69 -12.81
N LEU A 194 11.53 -14.28 -13.72
CA LEU A 194 11.40 -14.91 -15.03
C LEU A 194 12.65 -14.68 -15.90
N TRP A 195 13.34 -13.55 -15.73
CA TRP A 195 14.55 -13.22 -16.48
C TRP A 195 15.75 -14.12 -16.09
N LEU A 196 15.70 -14.82 -14.94
CA LEU A 196 16.69 -15.85 -14.58
C LEU A 196 16.31 -17.25 -15.10
N VAL A 197 15.01 -17.53 -15.27
CA VAL A 197 14.50 -18.85 -15.66
C VAL A 197 14.38 -19.01 -17.17
N GLU A 198 13.86 -18.00 -17.88
CA GLU A 198 13.61 -18.06 -19.33
C GLU A 198 14.88 -18.31 -20.17
N PRO A 199 16.06 -17.73 -19.86
CA PRO A 199 17.29 -18.06 -20.58
C PRO A 199 17.67 -19.54 -20.48
N LEU A 200 17.40 -20.19 -19.34
CA LEU A 200 17.69 -21.62 -19.13
C LEU A 200 16.71 -22.51 -19.93
N LEU A 201 15.43 -22.15 -19.99
CA LEU A 201 14.44 -22.83 -20.84
C LEU A 201 14.84 -22.71 -22.32
N LYS A 202 15.19 -21.50 -22.76
CA LYS A 202 15.67 -21.23 -24.12
C LYS A 202 16.97 -21.98 -24.43
N GLU A 203 17.90 -22.06 -23.48
CA GLU A 203 19.13 -22.85 -23.62
C GLU A 203 18.83 -24.35 -23.72
N ALA A 204 17.80 -24.86 -23.03
CA ALA A 204 17.31 -26.25 -23.18
C ALA A 204 16.58 -26.52 -24.51
N GLY A 205 16.28 -25.50 -25.30
CA GLY A 205 15.50 -25.61 -26.54
C GLY A 205 13.98 -25.53 -26.35
N ILE A 206 13.53 -25.13 -25.16
CA ILE A 206 12.13 -24.92 -24.81
C ILE A 206 11.79 -23.44 -25.05
N ARG A 207 10.72 -23.15 -25.78
CA ARG A 207 10.27 -21.77 -26.03
C ARG A 207 9.08 -21.43 -25.15
N VAL A 208 9.17 -20.33 -24.40
CA VAL A 208 8.01 -19.73 -23.74
C VAL A 208 7.20 -18.98 -24.80
N LEU A 209 6.07 -19.56 -25.20
CA LEU A 209 5.12 -18.96 -26.14
C LEU A 209 4.34 -17.83 -25.45
N SER A 210 3.76 -18.10 -24.28
CA SER A 210 2.99 -17.11 -23.51
C SER A 210 3.27 -17.17 -22.00
N ARG A 211 3.32 -15.98 -21.39
CA ARG A 211 3.46 -15.75 -19.95
C ARG A 211 2.10 -15.27 -19.42
N ILE A 212 1.52 -16.02 -18.49
CA ILE A 212 0.28 -15.69 -17.80
C ILE A 212 0.67 -15.42 -16.34
N THR A 213 1.09 -14.22 -15.95
CA THR A 213 0.97 -12.93 -16.67
C THR A 213 2.21 -12.02 -16.57
N GLY A 214 3.23 -12.38 -15.80
CA GLY A 214 4.43 -11.57 -15.61
C GLY A 214 5.24 -11.32 -16.88
N ASP A 215 5.53 -10.05 -17.17
CA ASP A 215 6.26 -9.61 -18.37
C ASP A 215 5.64 -10.15 -19.69
N SER A 216 4.32 -10.03 -19.81
CA SER A 216 3.53 -10.38 -21.01
C SER A 216 3.02 -9.13 -21.74
N THR A 217 2.71 -9.27 -23.03
CA THR A 217 1.74 -8.37 -23.69
C THR A 217 0.36 -9.00 -23.70
N PHE A 218 -0.68 -8.19 -23.94
CA PHE A 218 -2.03 -8.69 -24.16
C PHE A 218 -2.10 -9.65 -25.36
N GLU A 219 -1.48 -9.29 -26.47
CA GLU A 219 -1.38 -10.10 -27.69
C GLU A 219 -0.84 -11.51 -27.39
N GLU A 220 0.23 -11.60 -26.58
CA GLU A 220 0.89 -12.84 -26.22
C GLU A 220 -0.05 -13.86 -25.54
N ILE A 221 -1.01 -13.38 -24.74
CA ILE A 221 -1.99 -14.24 -24.06
C ILE A 221 -3.08 -14.72 -25.02
N THR A 222 -3.37 -13.99 -26.11
CA THR A 222 -4.43 -14.38 -27.06
C THR A 222 -4.15 -15.73 -27.73
N TYR A 223 -2.88 -15.97 -28.10
CA TYR A 223 -2.44 -17.19 -28.77
C TYR A 223 -1.86 -18.26 -27.82
N ALA A 224 -1.99 -18.10 -26.50
CA ALA A 224 -1.57 -19.11 -25.52
C ALA A 224 -2.21 -20.50 -25.76
N HIS A 225 -3.36 -20.54 -26.45
CA HIS A 225 -4.03 -21.77 -26.88
C HIS A 225 -3.27 -22.57 -27.98
N ARG A 226 -2.09 -22.12 -28.41
CA ARG A 226 -1.22 -22.79 -29.41
C ARG A 226 0.00 -23.52 -28.81
N ALA A 227 0.17 -23.54 -27.49
CA ALA A 227 1.30 -24.23 -26.83
C ALA A 227 1.10 -25.75 -26.71
N ASP A 228 2.20 -26.51 -26.69
CA ASP A 228 2.24 -27.95 -26.47
C ASP A 228 2.04 -28.36 -24.99
N LEU A 229 2.34 -27.45 -24.05
CA LEU A 229 2.32 -27.72 -22.60
C LEU A 229 2.04 -26.47 -21.76
N ASN A 230 1.13 -26.60 -20.80
CA ASN A 230 0.89 -25.61 -19.75
C ASN A 230 1.75 -25.92 -18.50
N VAL A 231 2.65 -25.01 -18.15
CA VAL A 231 3.53 -25.15 -16.98
C VAL A 231 3.05 -24.20 -15.89
N VAL A 232 2.45 -24.74 -14.82
CA VAL A 232 1.93 -23.96 -13.71
C VAL A 232 3.02 -23.74 -12.66
N VAL A 233 3.42 -22.49 -12.48
CA VAL A 233 4.58 -22.06 -11.69
C VAL A 233 4.12 -21.58 -10.31
N CYS A 234 4.50 -22.28 -9.24
CA CYS A 234 4.34 -21.84 -7.83
C CYS A 234 2.94 -21.30 -7.43
N SER A 235 1.87 -21.67 -8.16
CA SER A 235 0.59 -20.95 -8.10
C SER A 235 -0.61 -21.87 -8.38
N ARG A 236 -1.18 -22.47 -7.32
CA ARG A 236 -2.50 -23.13 -7.38
C ARG A 236 -3.63 -22.17 -7.76
N ALA A 237 -3.39 -20.87 -7.68
CA ALA A 237 -4.37 -19.81 -7.93
C ALA A 237 -4.89 -19.79 -9.38
N LEU A 238 -4.12 -20.30 -10.35
CA LEU A 238 -4.47 -20.37 -11.78
C LEU A 238 -4.51 -21.81 -12.32
N VAL A 239 -4.58 -22.83 -11.45
CA VAL A 239 -4.77 -24.24 -11.87
C VAL A 239 -6.13 -24.44 -12.56
N ASN A 240 -7.12 -23.56 -12.33
CA ASN A 240 -8.35 -23.55 -13.13
C ASN A 240 -8.07 -23.20 -14.61
N VAL A 241 -7.17 -22.25 -14.89
CA VAL A 241 -6.76 -21.91 -16.26
C VAL A 241 -6.11 -23.10 -16.95
N ALA A 242 -5.17 -23.78 -16.28
CA ALA A 242 -4.50 -24.95 -16.84
C ALA A 242 -5.46 -26.14 -17.09
N LYS A 243 -6.40 -26.41 -16.17
CA LYS A 243 -7.43 -27.44 -16.34
C LYS A 243 -8.40 -27.10 -17.48
N GLU A 244 -8.85 -25.86 -17.57
CA GLU A 244 -9.75 -25.43 -18.65
C GLU A 244 -9.05 -25.41 -20.01
N MET A 245 -7.76 -25.04 -20.10
CA MET A 245 -7.00 -25.15 -21.34
C MET A 245 -6.78 -26.61 -21.76
N GLN A 246 -6.65 -27.54 -20.81
CA GLN A 246 -6.67 -28.97 -21.13
C GLN A 246 -8.04 -29.44 -21.66
N LEU A 247 -9.14 -28.95 -21.09
CA LEU A 247 -10.50 -29.34 -21.53
C LEU A 247 -10.94 -28.67 -22.85
N ARG A 248 -10.54 -27.42 -23.09
CA ARG A 248 -10.94 -26.62 -24.27
C ARG A 248 -10.01 -26.80 -25.47
N TYR A 249 -8.72 -27.09 -25.24
CA TYR A 249 -7.68 -27.09 -26.27
C TYR A 249 -6.77 -28.34 -26.28
N ASP A 250 -7.06 -29.35 -25.46
CA ASP A 250 -6.25 -30.59 -25.26
C ASP A 250 -4.78 -30.34 -24.83
N ILE A 251 -4.47 -29.13 -24.33
CA ILE A 251 -3.11 -28.78 -23.89
C ILE A 251 -2.86 -29.39 -22.49
N PRO A 252 -1.99 -30.40 -22.35
CA PRO A 252 -1.70 -31.00 -21.04
C PRO A 252 -1.04 -29.99 -20.11
N TYR A 253 -1.11 -30.22 -18.80
CA TYR A 253 -0.43 -29.38 -17.82
C TYR A 253 0.46 -30.15 -16.83
N ILE A 254 1.37 -29.41 -16.18
CA ILE A 254 2.18 -29.83 -15.02
C ILE A 254 2.26 -28.69 -14.00
N GLU A 255 2.45 -29.02 -12.72
CA GLU A 255 2.80 -28.07 -11.66
C GLU A 255 4.30 -28.16 -11.38
N VAL A 256 5.00 -27.02 -11.26
CA VAL A 256 6.44 -26.93 -10.97
C VAL A 256 6.77 -25.78 -10.01
N SER A 257 7.99 -25.81 -9.45
CA SER A 257 8.63 -24.69 -8.77
C SER A 257 9.96 -24.35 -9.44
N PHE A 258 10.33 -23.06 -9.42
CA PHE A 258 11.65 -22.59 -9.88
C PHE A 258 12.53 -22.11 -8.72
N PHE A 259 12.08 -22.20 -7.46
CA PHE A 259 12.88 -21.79 -6.30
C PHE A 259 13.67 -22.96 -5.74
N GLY A 260 15.00 -22.83 -5.72
CA GLY A 260 15.94 -23.89 -5.33
C GLY A 260 16.54 -24.66 -6.52
N LYS A 261 17.74 -25.23 -6.32
CA LYS A 261 18.40 -26.17 -7.24
C LYS A 261 17.54 -27.40 -7.44
N THR A 262 17.02 -27.97 -6.35
CA THR A 262 16.26 -29.22 -6.37
C THR A 262 14.98 -29.09 -7.20
N GLU A 263 14.19 -28.02 -6.98
CA GLU A 263 12.97 -27.81 -7.76
C GLU A 263 13.24 -27.36 -9.19
N MET A 264 14.23 -26.51 -9.46
CA MET A 264 14.59 -26.12 -10.82
C MET A 264 15.04 -27.35 -11.66
N THR A 265 15.85 -28.23 -11.08
CA THR A 265 16.29 -29.48 -11.71
C THR A 265 15.11 -30.45 -11.93
N LYS A 266 14.16 -30.55 -10.99
CA LYS A 266 12.89 -31.30 -11.21
C LYS A 266 12.05 -30.67 -12.33
N ALA A 267 11.92 -29.34 -12.37
CA ALA A 267 11.10 -28.63 -13.35
C ALA A 267 11.63 -28.81 -14.78
N LEU A 268 12.95 -28.66 -14.99
CA LEU A 268 13.59 -28.89 -16.29
C LEU A 268 13.34 -30.33 -16.78
N ARG A 269 13.52 -31.33 -15.91
CA ARG A 269 13.24 -32.74 -16.22
C ARG A 269 11.76 -33.00 -16.51
N ALA A 270 10.85 -32.41 -15.73
CA ALA A 270 9.40 -32.56 -15.90
C ALA A 270 8.93 -31.98 -17.24
N ILE A 271 9.37 -30.78 -17.61
CA ILE A 271 9.08 -30.16 -18.91
C ILE A 271 9.71 -31.00 -20.03
N GLY A 272 11.00 -31.32 -19.92
CA GLY A 272 11.73 -32.13 -20.89
C GLY A 272 11.11 -33.50 -21.17
N SER A 273 10.53 -34.15 -20.16
CA SER A 273 9.87 -35.46 -20.30
C SER A 273 8.72 -35.49 -21.30
N ARG A 274 8.12 -34.33 -21.61
CA ARG A 274 7.02 -34.20 -22.59
C ARG A 274 7.52 -34.04 -24.02
N PHE A 275 8.76 -33.57 -24.21
CA PHE A 275 9.37 -33.32 -25.51
C PHE A 275 10.46 -34.36 -25.80
N LYS A 276 10.13 -35.38 -26.62
CA LYS A 276 10.91 -36.61 -26.86
C LYS A 276 12.30 -36.46 -27.52
N VAL A 277 12.90 -35.26 -27.48
CA VAL A 277 14.17 -34.90 -28.13
C VAL A 277 15.14 -34.17 -27.18
N LEU A 278 14.71 -33.71 -25.99
CA LEU A 278 15.49 -32.74 -25.19
C LEU A 278 16.33 -33.32 -24.04
N SER A 279 16.23 -34.61 -23.73
CA SER A 279 16.74 -35.18 -22.46
C SER A 279 18.25 -35.01 -22.23
N SER A 280 19.11 -35.27 -23.22
CA SER A 280 20.58 -35.16 -23.04
C SER A 280 21.02 -33.71 -22.79
N ARG A 281 20.51 -32.79 -23.60
CA ARG A 281 20.76 -31.34 -23.51
C ARG A 281 20.33 -30.77 -22.15
N ILE A 282 19.20 -31.24 -21.62
CA ILE A 282 18.73 -30.84 -20.28
C ILE A 282 19.67 -31.33 -19.17
N GLU A 283 20.14 -32.58 -19.22
CA GLU A 283 21.10 -33.11 -18.25
C GLU A 283 22.48 -32.43 -18.34
N GLU A 284 22.95 -32.07 -19.55
CA GLU A 284 24.18 -31.29 -19.74
C GLU A 284 24.06 -29.89 -19.10
N ILE A 285 22.93 -29.20 -19.28
CA ILE A 285 22.65 -27.90 -18.67
C ILE A 285 22.58 -28.01 -17.14
N ILE A 286 21.89 -29.03 -16.61
CA ILE A 286 21.80 -29.29 -15.16
C ILE A 286 23.21 -29.53 -14.59
N GLN A 287 23.98 -30.45 -15.15
CA GLN A 287 25.33 -30.76 -14.66
C GLN A 287 26.29 -29.55 -14.71
N ARG A 288 26.14 -28.69 -15.72
CA ARG A 288 26.91 -27.44 -15.80
C ARG A 288 26.45 -26.43 -14.75
N LYS A 289 25.16 -26.15 -14.66
CA LYS A 289 24.60 -25.13 -13.76
C LYS A 289 24.68 -25.50 -12.29
N GLU A 290 24.56 -26.78 -11.94
CA GLU A 290 24.77 -27.25 -10.57
C GLU A 290 26.25 -27.13 -10.16
N ARG A 291 27.21 -27.37 -11.06
CA ARG A 291 28.64 -27.14 -10.79
C ARG A 291 28.99 -25.65 -10.65
N GLU A 292 28.43 -24.80 -11.51
CA GLU A 292 28.55 -23.34 -11.39
C GLU A 292 27.95 -22.82 -10.07
N LEU A 293 26.85 -23.41 -9.63
CA LEU A 293 26.20 -23.08 -8.36
C LEU A 293 27.01 -23.55 -7.16
N GLU A 294 27.50 -24.79 -7.15
CA GLU A 294 28.25 -25.37 -6.04
C GLU A 294 29.56 -24.61 -5.77
N GLU A 295 30.22 -24.08 -6.80
CA GLU A 295 31.37 -23.19 -6.61
C GLU A 295 30.97 -21.87 -5.92
N ARG A 296 29.85 -21.27 -6.33
CA ARG A 296 29.33 -20.00 -5.77
C ARG A 296 28.78 -20.16 -4.35
N LEU A 297 28.19 -21.31 -4.00
CA LEU A 297 27.62 -21.54 -2.66
C LEU A 297 28.67 -21.79 -1.57
N LYS A 298 29.94 -22.06 -1.91
CA LYS A 298 31.03 -22.19 -0.92
C LYS A 298 31.20 -20.94 -0.04
N GLU A 299 30.99 -19.75 -0.61
CA GLU A 299 31.04 -18.47 0.11
C GLU A 299 29.93 -18.34 1.17
N PHE A 300 28.85 -19.11 1.04
CA PHE A 300 27.70 -19.11 1.94
C PHE A 300 27.64 -20.35 2.86
N SER A 301 28.74 -21.10 2.98
CA SER A 301 28.83 -22.31 3.81
C SER A 301 28.55 -22.11 5.31
N HIS A 302 28.61 -20.86 5.81
CA HIS A 302 28.20 -20.49 7.18
C HIS A 302 26.67 -20.43 7.39
N LEU A 303 25.86 -20.62 6.33
CA LEU A 303 24.41 -20.77 6.44
C LEU A 303 23.99 -22.21 6.84
N LYS A 304 24.88 -23.18 6.68
CA LYS A 304 24.64 -24.59 7.03
C LYS A 304 24.30 -24.74 8.51
N GLY A 305 23.15 -25.33 8.81
CA GLY A 305 22.63 -25.52 10.16
C GLY A 305 22.04 -24.26 10.81
N LYS A 306 21.83 -23.17 10.06
CA LYS A 306 21.06 -22.01 10.53
C LYS A 306 19.57 -22.33 10.60
N LYS A 307 18.86 -21.73 11.55
CA LYS A 307 17.44 -21.99 11.82
C LYS A 307 16.54 -20.90 11.25
N ALA A 308 15.60 -21.25 10.39
CA ALA A 308 14.65 -20.34 9.76
C ALA A 308 13.20 -20.55 10.21
N VAL A 309 12.50 -19.45 10.48
CA VAL A 309 11.02 -19.41 10.57
C VAL A 309 10.49 -18.89 9.24
N LEU A 310 9.60 -19.65 8.59
CA LEU A 310 9.08 -19.35 7.26
C LEU A 310 7.59 -18.97 7.33
N TYR A 311 7.25 -17.74 6.93
CA TYR A 311 5.84 -17.29 6.85
C TYR A 311 5.53 -16.57 5.53
N THR A 312 5.18 -17.37 4.50
CA THR A 312 4.81 -16.86 3.17
C THR A 312 3.28 -16.93 2.93
N GLY A 313 2.83 -16.78 1.67
CA GLY A 313 1.47 -17.12 1.26
C GLY A 313 1.43 -18.55 0.72
N GLY A 314 0.52 -19.38 1.24
CA GLY A 314 0.36 -20.83 1.01
C GLY A 314 1.30 -21.49 0.02
N VAL A 315 0.97 -21.38 -1.27
CA VAL A 315 1.67 -22.05 -2.37
C VAL A 315 3.15 -21.71 -2.48
N LYS A 316 3.61 -20.54 -1.99
CA LYS A 316 5.05 -20.20 -1.97
C LYS A 316 5.83 -20.90 -0.87
N SER A 317 5.18 -21.37 0.21
CA SER A 317 5.89 -21.90 1.37
C SER A 317 6.65 -23.19 1.04
N TRP A 318 6.08 -24.13 0.29
CA TRP A 318 6.81 -25.36 -0.11
C TRP A 318 7.94 -25.08 -1.11
N SER A 319 7.78 -24.08 -1.99
CA SER A 319 8.85 -23.66 -2.91
C SER A 319 10.05 -23.04 -2.17
N PHE A 320 9.80 -22.19 -1.16
CA PHE A 320 10.88 -21.65 -0.32
C PHE A 320 11.43 -22.67 0.69
N ILE A 321 10.67 -23.68 1.11
CA ILE A 321 11.21 -24.81 1.88
C ILE A 321 12.35 -25.48 1.11
N SER A 322 12.13 -25.89 -0.16
CA SER A 322 13.20 -26.54 -0.93
C SER A 322 14.40 -25.64 -1.15
N ALA A 323 14.20 -24.34 -1.40
CA ALA A 323 15.29 -23.38 -1.57
C ALA A 323 16.13 -23.18 -0.30
N LEU A 324 15.56 -23.37 0.89
CA LEU A 324 16.29 -23.29 2.16
C LEU A 324 17.01 -24.60 2.50
N LEU A 325 16.40 -25.74 2.19
CA LEU A 325 17.06 -27.05 2.30
C LEU A 325 18.25 -27.19 1.33
N ASP A 326 18.16 -26.61 0.13
CA ASP A 326 19.27 -26.50 -0.83
C ASP A 326 20.44 -25.62 -0.31
N LEU A 327 20.22 -24.81 0.74
CA LEU A 327 21.25 -24.03 1.47
C LEU A 327 21.63 -24.68 2.82
N GLU A 328 21.15 -25.89 3.09
CA GLU A 328 21.31 -26.61 4.36
C GLU A 328 20.81 -25.82 5.59
N ILE A 329 19.77 -25.01 5.42
CA ILE A 329 19.09 -24.25 6.49
C ILE A 329 17.97 -25.11 7.09
N GLU A 330 18.00 -25.27 8.42
CA GLU A 330 16.98 -25.97 9.20
C GLU A 330 15.71 -25.12 9.32
N ILE A 331 14.53 -25.70 9.06
CA ILE A 331 13.26 -24.98 9.11
C ILE A 331 12.52 -25.35 10.39
N VAL A 332 12.44 -24.40 11.34
CA VAL A 332 11.94 -24.64 12.70
C VAL A 332 10.47 -24.26 12.90
N ALA A 333 9.87 -23.49 11.98
CA ALA A 333 8.43 -23.27 11.93
C ALA A 333 7.97 -22.82 10.53
N VAL A 334 6.81 -23.30 10.08
CA VAL A 334 6.20 -22.93 8.79
C VAL A 334 4.75 -22.48 9.00
N GLY A 335 4.43 -21.25 8.59
CA GLY A 335 3.09 -20.68 8.72
C GLY A 335 2.09 -21.23 7.69
N THR A 336 1.12 -22.04 8.11
CA THR A 336 0.13 -22.68 7.19
C THR A 336 -1.20 -21.95 7.05
N LYS A 337 -1.42 -20.82 7.74
CA LYS A 337 -2.69 -20.04 7.75
C LYS A 337 -3.25 -19.62 6.38
N LYS A 338 -2.45 -19.74 5.31
CA LYS A 338 -2.77 -19.39 3.92
C LYS A 338 -2.62 -20.57 2.94
N SER A 339 -2.27 -21.75 3.43
CA SER A 339 -2.06 -22.98 2.66
C SER A 339 -3.40 -23.68 2.38
N THR A 340 -3.50 -24.41 1.28
CA THR A 340 -4.53 -25.45 1.15
C THR A 340 -4.10 -26.73 1.88
N TYR A 341 -4.99 -27.72 2.03
CA TYR A 341 -4.64 -29.00 2.64
C TYR A 341 -3.54 -29.70 1.83
N GLU A 342 -3.64 -29.62 0.51
CA GLU A 342 -2.71 -30.20 -0.45
C GLU A 342 -1.38 -29.43 -0.49
N ASP A 343 -1.35 -28.15 -0.11
CA ASP A 343 -0.10 -27.43 0.15
C ASP A 343 0.57 -27.95 1.44
N GLU A 344 -0.19 -28.24 2.50
CA GLU A 344 0.38 -28.86 3.71
C GLU A 344 0.87 -30.31 3.45
N GLU A 345 0.17 -31.09 2.60
CA GLU A 345 0.65 -32.40 2.15
C GLU A 345 2.02 -32.27 1.45
N LYS A 346 2.16 -31.38 0.46
CA LYS A 346 3.47 -31.08 -0.16
C LYS A 346 4.53 -30.60 0.84
N MET A 347 4.16 -29.95 1.93
CA MET A 347 5.12 -29.58 2.99
C MET A 347 5.56 -30.79 3.82
N ARG A 348 4.68 -31.74 4.12
CA ARG A 348 5.02 -33.01 4.79
C ARG A 348 5.83 -33.94 3.88
N GLU A 349 5.55 -33.95 2.57
CA GLU A 349 6.37 -34.68 1.58
C GLU A 349 7.84 -34.22 1.54
N ILE A 350 8.11 -32.93 1.84
CA ILE A 350 9.45 -32.35 1.80
C ILE A 350 10.14 -32.34 3.18
N LEU A 351 9.39 -32.14 4.27
CA LEU A 351 9.92 -32.02 5.64
C LEU A 351 9.76 -33.28 6.51
N GLY A 352 8.99 -34.27 6.05
CA GLY A 352 8.55 -35.41 6.86
C GLY A 352 7.24 -35.16 7.62
N GLU A 353 6.72 -36.21 8.27
CA GLU A 353 5.46 -36.15 9.02
C GLU A 353 5.53 -35.16 10.21
N ASP A 354 6.68 -35.08 10.88
CA ASP A 354 6.94 -34.18 12.00
C ASP A 354 7.19 -32.70 11.59
N ALA A 355 6.77 -32.30 10.39
CA ALA A 355 6.94 -30.94 9.88
C ALA A 355 6.36 -29.88 10.85
N PRO A 356 7.11 -28.82 11.21
CA PRO A 356 6.70 -27.84 12.22
C PRO A 356 5.70 -26.81 11.65
N LEU A 357 4.52 -27.29 11.30
CA LEU A 357 3.43 -26.52 10.70
C LEU A 357 2.62 -25.76 11.76
N VAL A 358 2.44 -24.45 11.58
CA VAL A 358 1.78 -23.58 12.56
C VAL A 358 0.66 -22.75 11.93
N GLU A 359 -0.58 -22.93 12.41
CA GLU A 359 -1.74 -22.17 11.93
C GLU A 359 -1.79 -20.73 12.51
N ASP A 360 -1.32 -20.50 13.75
CA ASP A 360 -1.23 -19.12 14.25
C ASP A 360 0.10 -18.44 13.97
N VAL A 361 0.00 -17.41 13.14
CA VAL A 361 1.06 -16.50 12.70
C VAL A 361 0.63 -15.06 12.95
N THR A 362 -0.02 -14.81 14.09
CA THR A 362 -0.07 -13.46 14.67
C THR A 362 1.37 -12.98 14.93
N PRO A 363 1.65 -11.67 14.85
CA PRO A 363 2.96 -11.13 15.21
C PRO A 363 3.44 -11.55 16.60
N SER A 364 2.53 -11.66 17.57
CA SER A 364 2.82 -12.14 18.93
C SER A 364 3.28 -13.61 18.95
N ASN A 365 2.63 -14.51 18.19
CA ASN A 365 3.10 -15.89 18.09
C ASN A 365 4.35 -16.01 17.22
N LEU A 366 4.52 -15.18 16.19
CA LEU A 366 5.73 -15.17 15.35
C LEU A 366 6.96 -14.71 16.16
N ARG A 367 6.80 -13.70 17.03
CA ARG A 367 7.80 -13.29 18.03
C ARG A 367 8.18 -14.45 18.94
N ARG A 368 7.19 -15.22 19.39
CA ARG A 368 7.39 -16.40 20.23
C ARG A 368 8.15 -17.50 19.48
N LEU A 369 7.71 -17.87 18.27
CA LEU A 369 8.36 -18.90 17.44
C LEU A 369 9.83 -18.60 17.16
N MET A 370 10.20 -17.33 16.94
CA MET A 370 11.60 -16.93 16.78
C MET A 370 12.43 -17.18 18.04
N LYS A 371 11.88 -16.88 19.23
CA LYS A 371 12.57 -17.00 20.53
C LYS A 371 12.60 -18.44 21.03
N ASP A 372 11.45 -19.11 21.11
CA ASP A 372 11.31 -20.47 21.65
C ASP A 372 12.17 -21.50 20.87
N ASN A 373 12.35 -21.30 19.56
CA ASN A 373 13.16 -22.19 18.71
C ASN A 373 14.62 -21.72 18.50
N ASN A 374 15.02 -20.56 19.04
CA ASN A 374 16.30 -19.89 18.74
C ASN A 374 16.57 -19.76 17.23
N ALA A 375 15.63 -19.19 16.49
CA ALA A 375 15.76 -19.05 15.04
C ALA A 375 16.71 -17.90 14.65
N ASP A 376 17.65 -18.20 13.75
CA ASP A 376 18.59 -17.22 13.19
C ASP A 376 17.92 -16.23 12.22
N ILE A 377 16.82 -16.59 11.55
CA ILE A 377 16.20 -15.74 10.52
C ILE A 377 14.67 -15.92 10.38
N LEU A 378 13.98 -14.81 10.15
CA LEU A 378 12.58 -14.77 9.74
C LEU A 378 12.46 -14.52 8.23
N ILE A 379 11.92 -15.49 7.50
CA ILE A 379 11.75 -15.42 6.04
C ILE A 379 10.25 -15.30 5.75
N ALA A 380 9.80 -14.12 5.32
CA ALA A 380 8.37 -13.83 5.20
C ALA A 380 8.08 -12.72 4.17
N GLY A 381 6.81 -12.39 3.95
CA GLY A 381 6.44 -11.21 3.16
C GLY A 381 6.54 -9.89 3.94
N GLY A 382 6.78 -8.77 3.24
CA GLY A 382 7.07 -7.44 3.80
C GLY A 382 6.09 -6.85 4.82
N ARG A 383 4.89 -7.40 4.97
CA ARG A 383 4.01 -7.12 6.13
C ARG A 383 4.71 -7.40 7.48
N ASN A 384 5.66 -8.34 7.52
CA ASN A 384 6.39 -8.74 8.72
C ASN A 384 7.78 -8.09 8.83
N LEU A 385 8.24 -7.35 7.81
CA LEU A 385 9.54 -6.65 7.79
C LEU A 385 9.71 -5.78 9.05
N TYR A 386 8.73 -4.91 9.32
CA TYR A 386 8.79 -3.96 10.43
C TYR A 386 8.60 -4.61 11.79
N LEU A 387 8.03 -5.82 11.87
CA LEU A 387 8.06 -6.64 13.09
C LEU A 387 9.49 -7.16 13.32
N ALA A 388 10.13 -7.72 12.29
CA ALA A 388 11.48 -8.26 12.40
C ALA A 388 12.50 -7.17 12.78
N MET A 389 12.45 -6.02 12.10
CA MET A 389 13.30 -4.86 12.39
C MET A 389 13.12 -4.31 13.82
N LYS A 390 11.91 -4.40 14.39
CA LYS A 390 11.62 -3.94 15.77
C LYS A 390 12.04 -4.93 16.84
N GLU A 391 12.07 -6.21 16.52
CA GLU A 391 12.54 -7.28 17.42
C GLU A 391 14.04 -7.58 17.28
N GLY A 392 14.73 -6.96 16.32
CA GLY A 392 16.15 -7.21 16.02
C GLY A 392 16.41 -8.54 15.30
N PHE A 393 15.39 -9.09 14.63
CA PHE A 393 15.50 -10.37 13.92
C PHE A 393 16.01 -10.18 12.49
N PRO A 394 16.98 -10.99 12.01
CA PRO A 394 17.31 -11.11 10.60
C PRO A 394 16.07 -11.42 9.76
N PHE A 395 15.99 -10.80 8.59
CA PHE A 395 14.80 -10.79 7.75
C PHE A 395 15.12 -10.78 6.26
N VAL A 396 14.43 -11.63 5.49
CA VAL A 396 14.43 -11.58 4.03
C VAL A 396 12.99 -11.59 3.51
N ASP A 397 12.70 -10.67 2.58
CA ASP A 397 11.39 -10.58 1.93
C ASP A 397 11.29 -11.56 0.75
N VAL A 398 10.38 -12.53 0.84
CA VAL A 398 10.12 -13.53 -0.20
C VAL A 398 8.81 -13.29 -0.97
N ASN A 399 8.16 -12.14 -0.76
CA ASN A 399 6.90 -11.75 -1.40
C ASN A 399 7.10 -10.70 -2.50
N GLN A 400 6.01 -10.04 -2.92
CA GLN A 400 5.92 -9.07 -4.02
C GLN A 400 6.58 -7.71 -3.72
N GLU A 401 7.12 -7.51 -2.51
CA GLU A 401 7.80 -6.28 -2.08
C GLU A 401 9.33 -6.34 -2.23
N ARG A 402 9.91 -7.51 -2.55
CA ARG A 402 11.36 -7.73 -2.66
C ARG A 402 12.02 -7.00 -3.84
N HIS A 403 13.35 -6.90 -3.80
CA HIS A 403 14.15 -6.19 -4.81
C HIS A 403 15.09 -7.09 -5.64
N ARG A 404 15.20 -8.39 -5.33
CA ARG A 404 16.01 -9.36 -6.08
C ARG A 404 15.17 -10.56 -6.53
N ALA A 405 15.55 -11.14 -7.67
CA ALA A 405 15.03 -12.41 -8.13
C ALA A 405 15.63 -13.58 -7.33
N TYR A 406 14.80 -14.56 -6.95
CA TYR A 406 15.19 -15.79 -6.24
C TYR A 406 14.88 -17.08 -7.02
N ALA A 407 14.29 -16.98 -8.21
CA ALA A 407 14.07 -18.14 -9.10
C ALA A 407 15.35 -18.58 -9.84
N GLY A 408 15.43 -19.87 -10.16
CA GLY A 408 16.56 -20.51 -10.83
C GLY A 408 17.81 -20.65 -9.96
N TYR A 409 18.86 -21.28 -10.52
CA TYR A 409 20.13 -21.50 -9.81
C TYR A 409 20.78 -20.18 -9.36
N GLU A 410 20.69 -19.11 -10.16
CA GLU A 410 21.27 -17.81 -9.81
C GLU A 410 20.44 -17.08 -8.74
N GLY A 411 19.11 -17.29 -8.71
CA GLY A 411 18.24 -16.79 -7.67
C GLY A 411 18.48 -17.45 -6.31
N LEU A 412 18.89 -18.72 -6.28
CA LEU A 412 19.32 -19.38 -5.05
C LEU A 412 20.58 -18.71 -4.45
N VAL A 413 21.52 -18.26 -5.29
CA VAL A 413 22.70 -17.50 -4.81
C VAL A 413 22.29 -16.11 -4.32
N ASN A 414 21.37 -15.42 -5.00
CA ASN A 414 20.81 -14.15 -4.53
C ASN A 414 20.14 -14.30 -3.15
N LEU A 415 19.40 -15.39 -2.93
CA LEU A 415 18.77 -15.71 -1.65
C LEU A 415 19.80 -15.99 -0.56
N ALA A 416 20.83 -16.80 -0.85
CA ALA A 416 21.93 -17.07 0.08
C ALA A 416 22.68 -15.79 0.47
N GLU A 417 22.93 -14.90 -0.48
CA GLU A 417 23.61 -13.62 -0.23
C GLU A 417 22.76 -12.69 0.65
N ASP A 418 21.45 -12.56 0.38
CA ASP A 418 20.55 -11.72 1.17
C ASP A 418 20.35 -12.26 2.59
N ILE A 419 20.23 -13.59 2.76
CA ILE A 419 20.19 -14.26 4.07
C ILE A 419 21.50 -14.00 4.83
N SER A 420 22.65 -14.20 4.18
CA SER A 420 23.98 -13.97 4.74
C SER A 420 24.18 -12.52 5.18
N ASN A 421 23.84 -11.57 4.30
CA ASN A 421 23.93 -10.14 4.58
C ASN A 421 23.00 -9.73 5.74
N SER A 422 21.78 -10.28 5.82
CA SER A 422 20.88 -9.98 6.93
C SER A 422 21.37 -10.54 8.27
N ILE A 423 21.77 -11.82 8.32
CA ILE A 423 22.31 -12.44 9.56
C ILE A 423 23.56 -11.67 10.01
N ARG A 424 24.46 -11.32 9.08
CA ARG A 424 25.64 -10.50 9.35
C ARG A 424 25.30 -9.11 9.89
N PHE A 425 24.32 -8.42 9.30
CA PHE A 425 23.93 -7.07 9.71
C PHE A 425 23.44 -7.03 11.16
N PHE A 426 22.42 -7.82 11.54
CA PHE A 426 21.90 -7.81 12.91
C PHE A 426 22.89 -8.39 13.93
N SER A 427 23.72 -9.36 13.53
CA SER A 427 24.87 -9.81 14.35
C SER A 427 25.88 -8.68 14.61
N GLN A 428 26.01 -7.71 13.68
CA GLN A 428 26.89 -6.55 13.82
C GLN A 428 26.22 -5.34 14.49
N GLU A 429 24.88 -5.21 14.49
CA GLU A 429 24.19 -4.18 15.29
C GLU A 429 24.40 -4.37 16.80
N SER A 430 24.69 -5.61 17.23
CA SER A 430 25.16 -5.91 18.60
C SER A 430 26.54 -5.33 18.94
N ALA A 431 27.27 -4.78 17.95
CA ALA A 431 28.65 -4.31 18.09
C ALA A 431 28.93 -2.90 17.51
N ALA A 432 28.18 -2.41 16.52
CA ALA A 432 28.62 -1.30 15.66
C ALA A 432 27.58 -0.21 15.37
N ARG A 433 27.28 0.65 16.35
CA ARG A 433 26.63 1.95 16.09
C ARG A 433 27.61 2.97 15.46
N SER A 434 27.71 3.08 14.12
CA SER A 434 27.93 4.39 13.42
C SER A 434 28.09 4.39 11.88
N ARG A 435 27.35 5.33 11.25
CA ARG A 435 27.66 6.14 10.03
C ARG A 435 27.83 5.48 8.64
N VAL A 436 27.21 6.12 7.63
CA VAL A 436 27.24 5.83 6.18
C VAL A 436 27.21 7.16 5.38
N ARG A 437 27.68 7.18 4.11
CA ARG A 437 27.43 8.25 3.11
C ARG A 437 27.31 7.69 1.66
N ARG A 438 26.81 8.50 0.72
CA ARG A 438 26.48 8.20 -0.71
C ARG A 438 26.85 9.39 -1.64
N GLN A 439 26.84 9.19 -2.97
CA GLN A 439 26.54 10.23 -3.98
C GLN A 439 26.04 9.64 -5.34
N GLU A 440 25.71 10.47 -6.35
CA GLU A 440 24.66 10.18 -7.36
C GLU A 440 25.01 10.24 -8.89
N SER A 441 24.14 10.88 -9.74
CA SER A 441 23.80 10.46 -11.13
C SER A 441 23.46 11.63 -12.11
N ARG A 442 22.91 11.40 -13.34
CA ARG A 442 22.15 12.43 -14.15
C ARG A 442 21.23 11.98 -15.32
N LYS A 443 20.70 12.98 -16.08
CA LYS A 443 19.40 13.19 -16.80
C LYS A 443 19.43 13.09 -18.37
N THR A 444 18.40 13.34 -19.25
CA THR A 444 16.88 13.22 -19.41
C THR A 444 16.60 13.30 -20.96
N PRO A 445 15.71 14.08 -21.69
CA PRO A 445 14.48 14.92 -21.47
C PRO A 445 13.30 14.77 -22.52
N GLU A 446 12.32 15.71 -22.51
CA GLU A 446 11.33 16.16 -23.58
C GLU A 446 10.11 15.29 -24.06
N LYS A 447 8.90 15.82 -24.41
CA LYS A 447 8.09 17.03 -23.98
C LYS A 447 6.63 17.08 -24.57
N SER A 448 5.82 18.10 -24.20
CA SER A 448 4.55 18.63 -24.83
C SER A 448 3.15 18.19 -24.27
N GLU A 449 2.05 18.92 -24.58
CA GLU A 449 0.90 19.30 -23.68
C GLU A 449 -0.52 19.11 -24.33
N ILE A 450 -1.75 19.23 -23.75
CA ILE A 450 -2.34 19.76 -22.48
C ILE A 450 -3.82 19.27 -22.20
N SER A 451 -4.48 19.70 -21.09
CA SER A 451 -5.96 19.89 -20.86
C SER A 451 -6.73 18.99 -19.83
N LEU A 452 -7.98 19.40 -19.49
CA LEU A 452 -8.71 19.02 -18.25
C LEU A 452 -10.25 18.83 -18.45
N ASP A 453 -10.69 17.58 -18.56
CA ASP A 453 -12.08 17.12 -18.33
C ASP A 453 -11.98 15.63 -17.92
N ARG A 454 -12.55 15.21 -16.77
CA ARG A 454 -12.20 13.93 -16.13
C ARG A 454 -13.37 13.15 -15.53
N ASP A 455 -14.06 12.43 -16.41
CA ASP A 455 -14.74 11.17 -16.09
C ASP A 455 -13.74 10.06 -15.65
N LEU A 456 -12.46 10.27 -15.95
CA LEU A 456 -11.32 9.39 -15.69
C LEU A 456 -10.24 10.10 -14.86
N VAL A 457 -9.81 9.46 -13.78
CA VAL A 457 -8.63 9.82 -12.99
C VAL A 457 -7.47 8.90 -13.39
N ILE A 458 -6.29 9.48 -13.67
CA ILE A 458 -5.07 8.75 -14.04
C ILE A 458 -3.93 9.10 -13.08
N ASN A 459 -3.31 8.08 -12.49
CA ASN A 459 -2.26 8.19 -11.48
C ASN A 459 -2.74 9.03 -10.27
N PRO A 460 -3.75 8.54 -9.52
CA PRO A 460 -4.47 9.32 -8.51
C PRO A 460 -3.57 9.85 -7.39
N LEU A 461 -3.69 11.14 -7.13
CA LEU A 461 -3.12 11.81 -5.95
C LEU A 461 -3.98 11.59 -4.69
N LYS A 462 -5.28 11.36 -4.89
CA LYS A 462 -6.32 11.24 -3.86
C LYS A 462 -6.25 9.90 -3.12
N HIS A 463 -6.37 9.96 -1.80
CA HIS A 463 -6.52 8.81 -0.91
C HIS A 463 -7.84 8.91 -0.13
N SER A 464 -8.32 7.79 0.41
CA SER A 464 -9.64 7.72 1.02
C SER A 464 -9.71 8.32 2.44
N GLN A 465 -10.89 8.81 2.83
CA GLN A 465 -11.16 9.26 4.20
C GLN A 465 -10.83 8.16 5.24
N SER A 466 -11.12 6.91 4.90
CA SER A 466 -10.86 5.72 5.71
C SER A 466 -9.37 5.52 6.05
N VAL A 467 -8.44 5.96 5.17
CA VAL A 467 -6.99 6.01 5.47
C VAL A 467 -6.66 7.13 6.43
N GLY A 468 -7.16 8.34 6.18
CA GLY A 468 -6.91 9.51 7.05
C GLY A 468 -7.36 9.28 8.48
N ALA A 469 -8.56 8.73 8.68
CA ALA A 469 -9.08 8.39 9.99
C ALA A 469 -8.26 7.28 10.68
N ALA A 470 -7.81 6.27 9.93
CA ALA A 470 -6.94 5.22 10.46
C ALA A 470 -5.56 5.75 10.90
N ILE A 471 -5.02 6.77 10.21
CA ILE A 471 -3.79 7.48 10.59
C ILE A 471 -4.02 8.30 11.87
N ALA A 472 -5.09 9.09 11.95
CA ALA A 472 -5.41 9.87 13.16
C ALA A 472 -5.51 8.96 14.41
N LEU A 473 -6.14 7.80 14.27
CA LEU A 473 -6.24 6.78 15.32
C LEU A 473 -4.93 6.04 15.63
N GLN A 474 -3.84 6.21 14.87
CA GLN A 474 -2.51 5.74 15.30
C GLN A 474 -1.88 6.63 16.38
N GLY A 475 -2.32 7.89 16.49
CA GLY A 475 -1.78 8.88 17.42
C GLY A 475 -2.53 8.97 18.76
N ILE A 476 -3.19 7.89 19.15
CA ILE A 476 -3.92 7.75 20.41
C ILE A 476 -3.49 6.45 21.06
N ASP A 477 -3.02 6.53 22.30
CA ASP A 477 -2.46 5.38 23.02
C ASP A 477 -3.56 4.33 23.23
N ARG A 478 -3.24 3.07 22.92
CA ARG A 478 -4.14 1.90 23.03
C ARG A 478 -5.42 1.93 22.17
N ALA A 479 -5.46 2.76 21.12
CA ALA A 479 -6.55 2.77 20.15
C ALA A 479 -6.50 1.59 19.15
N LEU A 480 -7.65 1.20 18.60
CA LEU A 480 -7.73 0.30 17.44
C LEU A 480 -8.75 0.79 16.40
N PRO A 481 -8.32 1.22 15.19
CA PRO A 481 -9.22 1.44 14.07
C PRO A 481 -9.68 0.13 13.42
N VAL A 482 -10.97 0.08 13.09
CA VAL A 482 -11.68 -1.04 12.46
C VAL A 482 -12.41 -0.50 11.24
N ILE A 483 -12.01 -0.88 10.03
CA ILE A 483 -12.77 -0.48 8.82
C ILE A 483 -13.93 -1.46 8.62
N HIS A 484 -15.16 -0.99 8.79
CA HIS A 484 -16.37 -1.76 8.55
C HIS A 484 -16.58 -1.92 7.04
N SER A 485 -16.14 -3.06 6.51
CA SER A 485 -15.83 -3.23 5.09
C SER A 485 -15.52 -4.68 4.73
N ALA A 486 -15.49 -4.98 3.43
CA ALA A 486 -14.79 -6.15 2.91
C ALA A 486 -13.26 -6.03 3.17
N GLN A 487 -12.60 -7.18 3.43
CA GLN A 487 -11.24 -7.25 4.01
C GLN A 487 -10.14 -6.48 3.26
N GLY A 488 -10.32 -6.19 1.97
CA GLY A 488 -9.35 -5.50 1.12
C GLY A 488 -9.06 -4.05 1.51
N CYS A 489 -10.06 -3.28 1.94
CA CYS A 489 -9.88 -1.86 2.26
C CYS A 489 -8.87 -1.69 3.41
N SER A 490 -9.06 -2.47 4.47
CA SER A 490 -8.14 -2.56 5.62
C SER A 490 -6.77 -3.13 5.23
N PHE A 491 -6.70 -4.15 4.37
CA PHE A 491 -5.43 -4.74 3.93
C PHE A 491 -4.56 -3.73 3.16
N LEU A 492 -5.13 -3.08 2.14
CA LEU A 492 -4.44 -2.12 1.28
C LEU A 492 -4.02 -0.86 2.05
N ALA A 493 -4.95 -0.27 2.82
CA ALA A 493 -4.65 0.86 3.71
C ALA A 493 -3.50 0.54 4.68
N LYS A 494 -3.53 -0.63 5.34
CA LYS A 494 -2.47 -1.06 6.27
C LYS A 494 -1.11 -1.14 5.58
N VAL A 495 -1.04 -1.73 4.39
CA VAL A 495 0.21 -1.83 3.61
C VAL A 495 0.76 -0.45 3.26
N LEU A 496 -0.10 0.49 2.82
CA LEU A 496 0.33 1.84 2.43
C LEU A 496 0.82 2.67 3.62
N ILE A 497 0.07 2.67 4.73
CA ILE A 497 0.44 3.38 5.96
C ILE A 497 1.74 2.78 6.54
N THR A 498 1.87 1.44 6.58
CA THR A 498 3.10 0.78 7.04
C THR A 498 4.31 1.08 6.12
N LYS A 499 4.13 1.17 4.79
CA LYS A 499 5.20 1.58 3.87
C LYS A 499 5.64 3.04 4.08
N HIS A 500 4.71 3.96 4.36
CA HIS A 500 5.01 5.36 4.68
C HIS A 500 5.78 5.48 6.00
N PHE A 501 5.17 5.02 7.10
CA PHE A 501 5.72 5.25 8.44
C PHE A 501 6.89 4.32 8.79
N ARG A 502 7.07 3.22 8.03
CA ARG A 502 8.07 2.17 8.28
C ARG A 502 7.91 1.54 9.67
N GLU A 503 6.64 1.40 10.09
CA GLU A 503 6.22 1.00 11.44
C GLU A 503 5.06 -0.02 11.38
N PRO A 504 4.89 -0.89 12.39
CA PRO A 504 3.67 -1.67 12.58
C PRO A 504 2.46 -0.76 12.84
N VAL A 505 1.43 -0.89 12.01
CA VAL A 505 0.19 -0.09 12.07
C VAL A 505 -0.93 -0.93 12.69
N ALA A 506 -1.63 -0.41 13.70
CA ALA A 506 -2.83 -1.02 14.25
C ALA A 506 -4.02 -0.74 13.33
N LEU A 507 -4.57 -1.78 12.68
CA LEU A 507 -5.72 -1.65 11.77
C LEU A 507 -6.30 -3.05 11.49
N VAL A 508 -7.63 -3.17 11.59
CA VAL A 508 -8.40 -4.38 11.28
C VAL A 508 -9.67 -4.04 10.47
N SER A 509 -10.53 -5.04 10.21
CA SER A 509 -11.78 -4.90 9.46
C SER A 509 -12.79 -5.95 9.91
N THR A 510 -14.09 -5.69 9.72
CA THR A 510 -15.18 -6.66 9.96
C THR A 510 -15.28 -7.76 8.90
N LYS A 511 -14.68 -7.54 7.72
CA LYS A 511 -14.47 -8.49 6.60
C LYS A 511 -15.76 -8.91 5.89
N LEU A 512 -16.67 -7.97 5.66
CA LEU A 512 -17.99 -8.24 5.07
C LEU A 512 -17.90 -9.05 3.76
N PHE A 513 -18.77 -10.05 3.66
CA PHE A 513 -19.02 -10.90 2.51
C PHE A 513 -20.44 -10.67 1.97
N THR A 514 -20.78 -11.29 0.85
CA THR A 514 -22.10 -11.23 0.21
C THR A 514 -23.24 -11.50 1.20
N GLU A 515 -23.10 -12.48 2.10
CA GLU A 515 -24.16 -12.83 3.06
C GLU A 515 -24.49 -11.69 4.03
N ASP A 516 -23.48 -10.96 4.53
CA ASP A 516 -23.69 -9.82 5.45
C ASP A 516 -24.37 -8.64 4.74
N ILE A 517 -24.07 -8.44 3.46
CA ILE A 517 -24.63 -7.36 2.60
C ILE A 517 -26.09 -7.64 2.23
N VAL A 518 -26.47 -8.91 2.08
CA VAL A 518 -27.87 -9.29 1.87
C VAL A 518 -28.65 -9.24 3.19
N MET A 519 -28.15 -9.89 4.25
CA MET A 519 -28.94 -10.13 5.47
C MET A 519 -28.85 -9.03 6.52
N GLY A 520 -27.68 -8.38 6.65
CA GLY A 520 -27.39 -7.43 7.73
C GLY A 520 -25.99 -7.66 8.29
N SER A 521 -25.23 -6.59 8.53
CA SER A 521 -23.87 -6.69 9.10
C SER A 521 -23.80 -6.29 10.58
N GLU A 522 -24.91 -5.89 11.20
CA GLU A 522 -24.96 -5.37 12.58
C GLU A 522 -24.42 -6.38 13.59
N GLU A 523 -24.95 -7.61 13.56
CA GLU A 523 -24.51 -8.70 14.42
C GLU A 523 -23.00 -8.97 14.24
N ARG A 524 -22.51 -8.87 13.01
CA ARG A 524 -21.09 -9.06 12.68
C ARG A 524 -20.21 -7.91 13.18
N LEU A 525 -20.69 -6.67 13.17
CA LEU A 525 -20.00 -5.53 13.77
C LEU A 525 -19.87 -5.74 15.30
N VAL A 526 -20.96 -6.13 15.97
CA VAL A 526 -20.97 -6.46 17.41
C VAL A 526 -20.00 -7.61 17.73
N ASN A 527 -20.12 -8.74 17.03
CA ASN A 527 -19.26 -9.91 17.22
C ASN A 527 -17.76 -9.59 17.04
N VAL A 528 -17.43 -8.65 16.14
CA VAL A 528 -16.04 -8.18 15.95
C VAL A 528 -15.59 -7.23 17.06
N ILE A 529 -16.44 -6.32 17.55
CA ILE A 529 -16.15 -5.45 18.70
C ILE A 529 -15.87 -6.29 19.96
N GLU A 530 -16.72 -7.26 20.27
CA GLU A 530 -16.57 -8.10 21.47
C GLU A 530 -15.33 -9.00 21.37
N GLY A 531 -15.11 -9.63 20.22
CA GLY A 531 -13.91 -10.43 19.96
C GLY A 531 -12.60 -9.64 19.94
N ILE A 532 -12.66 -8.31 19.73
CA ILE A 532 -11.53 -7.38 19.92
C ILE A 532 -11.30 -7.11 21.41
N ILE A 533 -12.35 -6.78 22.16
CA ILE A 533 -12.27 -6.42 23.58
C ILE A 533 -11.74 -7.59 24.41
N GLU A 534 -12.25 -8.79 24.18
CA GLU A 534 -11.79 -10.03 24.83
C GLU A 534 -10.28 -10.26 24.65
N LYS A 535 -9.77 -10.01 23.44
CA LYS A 535 -8.42 -10.45 23.02
C LYS A 535 -7.34 -9.38 23.11
N GLN A 536 -7.71 -8.10 23.16
CA GLN A 536 -6.77 -6.97 23.09
C GLN A 536 -7.03 -5.86 24.11
N GLN A 537 -8.23 -5.80 24.69
CA GLN A 537 -8.62 -4.80 25.71
C GLN A 537 -8.26 -3.33 25.34
N PRO A 538 -8.59 -2.83 24.13
CA PRO A 538 -8.31 -1.44 23.75
C PRO A 538 -9.02 -0.44 24.64
N ASP A 539 -8.43 0.75 24.79
CA ASP A 539 -9.05 1.86 25.53
C ASP A 539 -10.13 2.53 24.67
N ILE A 540 -9.93 2.58 23.35
CA ILE A 540 -10.86 3.11 22.36
C ILE A 540 -10.83 2.31 21.05
N ILE A 541 -12.01 2.03 20.49
CA ILE A 541 -12.21 1.39 19.18
C ILE A 541 -12.83 2.43 18.24
N GLY A 542 -12.17 2.71 17.13
CA GLY A 542 -12.70 3.58 16.07
C GLY A 542 -13.30 2.75 14.95
N ILE A 543 -14.63 2.70 14.84
CA ILE A 543 -15.33 2.10 13.71
C ILE A 543 -15.36 3.11 12.57
N LEU A 544 -14.60 2.81 11.53
CA LEU A 544 -14.50 3.60 10.30
C LEU A 544 -15.43 2.98 9.26
N SER A 545 -16.37 3.76 8.72
CA SER A 545 -17.19 3.26 7.61
C SER A 545 -16.38 3.12 6.32
N SER A 546 -16.95 2.47 5.32
CA SER A 546 -16.41 2.43 3.95
C SER A 546 -17.50 2.74 2.94
N GLY A 547 -17.13 2.98 1.68
CA GLY A 547 -18.09 3.15 0.59
C GLY A 547 -19.09 1.99 0.48
N LEU A 548 -18.74 0.77 0.92
CA LEU A 548 -19.68 -0.35 0.98
C LEU A 548 -20.80 -0.16 2.03
N SER A 549 -20.44 0.20 3.27
CA SER A 549 -21.41 0.36 4.36
C SER A 549 -22.23 1.66 4.23
N GLU A 550 -21.61 2.72 3.71
CA GLU A 550 -22.25 4.02 3.46
C GLU A 550 -23.29 3.92 2.34
N VAL A 551 -22.95 3.30 1.19
CA VAL A 551 -23.91 3.13 0.07
C VAL A 551 -25.06 2.19 0.42
N ARG A 552 -24.86 1.27 1.37
CA ARG A 552 -25.95 0.44 1.93
C ARG A 552 -26.84 1.20 2.92
N GLY A 553 -26.41 2.36 3.44
CA GLY A 553 -27.15 3.11 4.45
C GLY A 553 -27.21 2.43 5.83
N GLU A 554 -26.13 1.75 6.23
CA GLU A 554 -26.09 1.05 7.53
C GLU A 554 -25.99 2.04 8.71
N ASP A 555 -26.99 2.05 9.61
CA ASP A 555 -26.94 2.81 10.86
C ASP A 555 -26.02 2.16 11.91
N MET A 556 -24.72 2.24 11.63
CA MET A 556 -23.64 1.86 12.53
C MET A 556 -23.69 2.67 13.84
N ALA A 557 -24.20 3.91 13.82
CA ALA A 557 -24.22 4.78 14.98
C ALA A 557 -25.21 4.27 16.04
N GLU A 558 -26.44 3.95 15.66
CA GLU A 558 -27.44 3.39 16.57
C GLU A 558 -27.09 1.94 16.98
N ALA A 559 -26.47 1.15 16.09
CA ALA A 559 -25.95 -0.17 16.44
C ALA A 559 -24.87 -0.10 17.53
N ILE A 560 -23.85 0.76 17.34
CA ILE A 560 -22.78 0.99 18.32
C ILE A 560 -23.36 1.55 19.62
N LYS A 561 -24.30 2.49 19.56
CA LYS A 561 -24.97 3.09 20.73
C LYS A 561 -25.75 2.05 21.54
N ARG A 562 -26.54 1.19 20.89
CA ARG A 562 -27.24 0.06 21.55
C ARG A 562 -26.26 -0.89 22.24
N TRP A 563 -25.16 -1.25 21.57
CA TRP A 563 -24.09 -2.07 22.16
C TRP A 563 -23.39 -1.39 23.34
N GLN A 564 -23.07 -0.10 23.21
CA GLN A 564 -22.34 0.70 24.20
C GLN A 564 -23.13 0.82 25.51
N VAL A 565 -24.46 0.96 25.42
CA VAL A 565 -25.39 0.96 26.57
C VAL A 565 -25.46 -0.41 27.25
N ALA A 566 -25.43 -1.51 26.49
CA ALA A 566 -25.51 -2.86 27.03
C ALA A 566 -24.21 -3.34 27.70
N ASN A 567 -23.05 -3.01 27.12
CA ASN A 567 -21.77 -3.62 27.52
C ASN A 567 -20.80 -2.69 28.26
N GLY A 568 -20.74 -1.39 27.96
CA GLY A 568 -19.96 -0.36 28.70
C GLY A 568 -18.43 -0.52 28.84
N ARG A 569 -17.83 -1.67 28.51
CA ARG A 569 -16.42 -2.04 28.86
C ARG A 569 -15.32 -1.29 28.13
N CYS A 570 -15.60 -0.71 26.97
CA CYS A 570 -14.63 -0.04 26.09
C CYS A 570 -15.32 1.15 25.43
N LYS A 571 -14.57 2.20 25.05
CA LYS A 571 -15.13 3.32 24.29
C LYS A 571 -15.17 2.97 22.80
N VAL A 572 -16.36 2.89 22.20
CA VAL A 572 -16.50 2.75 20.75
C VAL A 572 -16.95 4.08 20.14
N VAL A 573 -16.30 4.50 19.07
CA VAL A 573 -16.66 5.73 18.32
C VAL A 573 -16.89 5.38 16.84
N HIS A 574 -17.88 6.01 16.22
CA HIS A 574 -18.16 5.88 14.79
C HIS A 574 -17.56 7.08 14.04
N VAL A 575 -16.91 6.82 12.90
CA VAL A 575 -16.43 7.85 11.98
C VAL A 575 -16.96 7.54 10.58
N SER A 576 -17.87 8.38 10.08
CA SER A 576 -18.36 8.29 8.70
C SER A 576 -17.25 8.73 7.73
N THR A 577 -16.62 7.76 7.06
CA THR A 577 -15.56 7.92 6.07
C THR A 577 -15.93 7.38 4.69
N PRO A 578 -16.97 7.95 4.01
CA PRO A 578 -17.34 7.55 2.66
C PRO A 578 -16.21 7.82 1.66
N ASP A 579 -15.81 6.77 0.95
CA ASP A 579 -14.66 6.82 0.03
C ASP A 579 -14.94 7.65 -1.26
N TYR A 580 -16.19 8.02 -1.51
CA TYR A 580 -16.66 8.81 -2.67
C TYR A 580 -16.69 10.33 -2.44
N ALA A 581 -16.33 10.79 -1.24
CA ALA A 581 -16.29 12.21 -0.89
C ALA A 581 -14.94 12.59 -0.24
N GLY A 582 -14.56 13.87 -0.30
CA GLY A 582 -13.38 14.42 0.39
C GLY A 582 -12.06 13.74 0.01
N GLY A 583 -11.15 13.64 0.98
CA GLY A 583 -9.85 12.95 0.85
C GLY A 583 -9.26 12.55 2.21
N LEU A 584 -7.93 12.35 2.26
CA LEU A 584 -7.21 11.92 3.46
C LEU A 584 -7.39 12.93 4.61
N GLU A 585 -7.15 14.22 4.35
CA GLU A 585 -7.33 15.29 5.35
C GLU A 585 -8.76 15.32 5.92
N THR A 586 -9.78 15.06 5.09
CA THR A 586 -11.19 15.06 5.51
C THR A 586 -11.49 13.95 6.52
N GLY A 587 -11.04 12.72 6.24
CA GLY A 587 -11.26 11.59 7.15
C GLY A 587 -10.45 11.71 8.43
N TYR A 588 -9.24 12.26 8.35
CA TYR A 588 -8.41 12.56 9.51
C TYR A 588 -9.08 13.59 10.44
N ALA A 589 -9.61 14.69 9.89
CA ALA A 589 -10.36 15.70 10.66
C ALA A 589 -11.62 15.11 11.32
N LYS A 590 -12.45 14.39 10.56
CA LYS A 590 -13.66 13.72 11.09
C LYS A 590 -13.37 12.75 12.24
N ALA A 591 -12.25 12.03 12.19
CA ALA A 591 -11.86 11.15 13.29
C ALA A 591 -11.63 11.96 14.57
N VAL A 592 -10.89 13.06 14.48
CA VAL A 592 -10.64 13.97 15.61
C VAL A 592 -11.96 14.55 16.14
N GLU A 593 -12.88 14.96 15.27
CA GLU A 593 -14.22 15.43 15.67
C GLU A 593 -15.01 14.36 16.43
N ALA A 594 -15.11 13.13 15.91
CA ALA A 594 -15.82 12.03 16.56
C ALA A 594 -15.21 11.63 17.92
N ILE A 595 -13.88 11.71 18.06
CA ILE A 595 -13.19 11.47 19.34
C ILE A 595 -13.59 12.54 20.37
N LEU A 596 -13.63 13.81 19.96
CA LEU A 596 -14.02 14.94 20.81
C LEU A 596 -15.50 14.87 21.24
N GLU A 597 -16.40 14.57 20.30
CA GLU A 597 -17.82 14.33 20.56
C GLU A 597 -18.02 13.20 21.58
N SER A 598 -17.25 12.11 21.45
CA SER A 598 -17.37 10.98 22.37
C SER A 598 -17.11 11.36 23.84
N ILE A 599 -16.35 12.42 24.09
CA ILE A 599 -15.97 12.91 25.42
C ILE A 599 -16.99 13.92 25.97
N GLU A 600 -17.77 14.61 25.12
CA GLU A 600 -18.86 15.47 25.59
C GLU A 600 -19.85 14.71 26.48
N CYS A 601 -20.15 13.46 26.14
CA CYS A 601 -21.07 12.61 26.90
C CYS A 601 -20.62 12.31 28.35
N GLU A 602 -19.38 12.64 28.73
CA GLU A 602 -18.79 12.31 30.04
C GLU A 602 -18.60 13.56 30.96
N ARG A 603 -19.45 14.59 30.81
CA ARG A 603 -19.41 15.87 31.55
C ARG A 603 -19.05 15.73 33.04
N THR A 604 -17.79 16.03 33.34
CA THR A 604 -17.31 16.44 34.67
C THR A 604 -17.19 17.96 34.71
N ASP A 605 -17.01 18.58 35.89
CA ASP A 605 -17.05 20.06 36.00
C ASP A 605 -15.75 20.73 35.47
N TYR A 606 -15.66 20.85 34.15
CA TYR A 606 -14.53 21.45 33.42
C TYR A 606 -14.32 22.96 33.66
N ARG A 607 -15.16 23.63 34.48
CA ARG A 607 -15.06 25.07 34.79
C ARG A 607 -13.69 25.48 35.32
N ARG A 608 -12.95 24.58 35.99
CA ARG A 608 -11.59 24.85 36.45
C ARG A 608 -10.57 24.57 35.34
N LYS A 609 -10.11 25.64 34.69
CA LYS A 609 -8.98 25.57 33.73
C LYS A 609 -7.66 25.22 34.44
N ILE A 610 -6.79 24.47 33.76
CA ILE A 610 -5.48 24.03 34.24
C ILE A 610 -4.43 25.00 33.71
N LYS A 611 -3.82 25.77 34.63
CA LYS A 611 -2.88 26.84 34.27
C LYS A 611 -1.68 26.34 33.45
N GLY A 612 -1.44 26.98 32.32
CA GLY A 612 -0.42 26.66 31.33
C GLY A 612 -0.77 25.50 30.40
N GLN A 613 -1.93 24.85 30.53
CA GLN A 613 -2.32 23.74 29.65
C GLN A 613 -2.98 24.26 28.37
N VAL A 614 -2.47 23.84 27.21
CA VAL A 614 -2.98 24.23 25.88
C VAL A 614 -3.29 23.00 25.05
N ASN A 615 -4.37 23.06 24.26
CA ASN A 615 -4.69 22.03 23.27
C ASN A 615 -3.91 22.31 21.98
N LEU A 616 -3.44 21.26 21.31
CA LEU A 616 -2.85 21.34 19.98
C LEU A 616 -3.53 20.34 19.04
N LEU A 617 -4.33 20.85 18.10
CA LEU A 617 -4.93 20.04 17.03
C LEU A 617 -3.99 20.04 15.82
N VAL A 618 -3.51 18.87 15.41
CA VAL A 618 -2.38 18.74 14.48
C VAL A 618 -2.80 18.04 13.19
N GLY A 619 -2.76 18.75 12.05
CA GLY A 619 -3.13 18.22 10.74
C GLY A 619 -2.22 17.10 10.23
N SER A 620 -2.75 16.26 9.33
CA SER A 620 -2.11 15.04 8.82
C SER A 620 -0.86 15.26 7.96
N HIS A 621 -0.51 16.50 7.64
CA HIS A 621 0.58 16.87 6.75
C HIS A 621 1.96 16.92 7.42
N LEU A 622 2.02 16.87 8.76
CA LEU A 622 3.26 16.90 9.54
C LEU A 622 3.91 15.51 9.66
N THR A 623 5.25 15.46 9.74
CA THR A 623 5.97 14.20 10.01
C THR A 623 5.92 13.87 11.50
N PRO A 624 6.09 12.60 11.92
CA PRO A 624 6.22 12.23 13.33
C PRO A 624 7.24 13.08 14.12
N ALA A 625 8.40 13.41 13.51
CA ALA A 625 9.39 14.28 14.14
C ALA A 625 8.89 15.74 14.35
N ASP A 626 7.96 16.23 13.53
CA ASP A 626 7.33 17.54 13.71
C ASP A 626 6.41 17.57 14.94
N PHE A 627 5.76 16.45 15.30
CA PHE A 627 4.96 16.35 16.54
C PHE A 627 5.87 16.48 17.78
N THR A 628 7.06 15.89 17.75
CA THR A 628 8.08 16.03 18.81
C THR A 628 8.64 17.47 18.86
N GLU A 629 8.95 18.08 17.72
CA GLU A 629 9.46 19.45 17.65
C GLU A 629 8.44 20.48 18.14
N ILE A 630 7.16 20.39 17.74
CA ILE A 630 6.14 21.36 18.19
C ILE A 630 5.87 21.23 19.69
N ARG A 631 5.92 20.00 20.24
CA ARG A 631 5.87 19.73 21.68
C ARG A 631 7.05 20.41 22.40
N GLU A 632 8.29 20.16 21.95
CA GLU A 632 9.50 20.82 22.49
C GLU A 632 9.43 22.35 22.44
N ILE A 633 8.94 22.92 21.33
CA ILE A 633 8.74 24.36 21.16
C ILE A 633 7.84 24.88 22.29
N ILE A 634 6.61 24.36 22.37
CA ILE A 634 5.59 24.83 23.33
C ILE A 634 6.04 24.65 24.79
N GLU A 635 6.62 23.49 25.13
CA GLU A 635 7.08 23.19 26.50
C GLU A 635 8.20 24.14 26.97
N SER A 636 9.03 24.65 26.06
CA SER A 636 10.08 25.62 26.41
C SER A 636 9.58 27.06 26.67
N PHE A 637 8.33 27.37 26.34
CA PHE A 637 7.62 28.53 26.88
C PHE A 637 7.00 28.25 28.27
N GLY A 638 7.14 27.02 28.80
CA GLY A 638 6.58 26.58 30.07
C GLY A 638 5.09 26.25 30.02
N LEU A 639 4.54 26.12 28.83
CA LEU A 639 3.19 25.61 28.58
C LEU A 639 3.21 24.06 28.61
N ARG A 640 2.02 23.45 28.67
CA ARG A 640 1.82 22.00 28.72
C ARG A 640 0.89 21.59 27.58
N PRO A 641 1.42 21.14 26.44
CA PRO A 641 0.62 20.83 25.26
C PRO A 641 -0.05 19.45 25.36
N VAL A 642 -1.37 19.42 25.15
CA VAL A 642 -2.14 18.20 24.92
C VAL A 642 -2.44 18.12 23.42
N LEU A 643 -1.75 17.23 22.73
CA LEU A 643 -1.87 17.03 21.29
C LEU A 643 -3.10 16.16 20.98
N LEU A 644 -3.77 16.39 19.85
CA LEU A 644 -4.77 15.46 19.31
C LEU A 644 -4.80 15.53 17.77
N PRO A 645 -4.52 14.42 17.06
CA PRO A 645 -3.82 13.23 17.56
C PRO A 645 -2.33 13.55 17.85
N ASP A 646 -1.56 12.57 18.34
CA ASP A 646 -0.10 12.70 18.45
C ASP A 646 0.61 11.54 17.74
N LEU A 647 1.12 11.80 16.52
CA LEU A 647 1.80 10.80 15.69
C LEU A 647 3.28 10.62 16.03
N ALA A 648 3.83 11.28 17.06
CA ALA A 648 5.26 11.25 17.38
C ALA A 648 5.84 9.82 17.48
N ALA A 649 5.07 8.86 18.01
CA ALA A 649 5.49 7.47 18.15
C ALA A 649 5.70 6.70 16.83
N LEU A 650 5.43 7.31 15.66
CA LEU A 650 5.69 6.75 14.33
C LEU A 650 7.03 7.23 13.73
N ASP A 651 7.90 7.84 14.54
CA ASP A 651 9.24 8.31 14.17
C ASP A 651 10.32 7.21 14.11
N GLY A 652 10.02 6.01 14.62
CA GLY A 652 11.00 4.94 14.86
C GLY A 652 11.17 4.54 16.33
N SER A 653 10.64 5.33 17.28
CA SER A 653 10.85 5.17 18.73
C SER A 653 10.13 3.98 19.37
N ARG A 654 9.03 3.49 18.78
CA ARG A 654 8.24 2.33 19.29
C ARG A 654 9.15 1.14 19.64
N GLN A 655 9.03 0.64 20.87
CA GLN A 655 9.67 -0.59 21.35
C GLN A 655 8.64 -1.72 21.36
N ASP A 656 9.08 -2.95 21.08
CA ASP A 656 8.26 -4.16 20.96
C ASP A 656 7.16 -4.09 19.87
N PHE A 657 6.56 -5.25 19.54
CA PHE A 657 5.31 -5.28 18.76
C PHE A 657 4.07 -5.08 19.65
N SER A 658 3.14 -4.24 19.17
CA SER A 658 1.78 -4.11 19.70
C SER A 658 0.72 -4.29 18.61
N SER A 659 -0.42 -4.90 18.95
CA SER A 659 -1.58 -5.00 18.04
C SER A 659 -2.48 -3.77 18.07
N LEU A 660 -2.34 -2.94 19.11
CA LEU A 660 -3.00 -1.65 19.29
C LEU A 660 -2.06 -0.51 18.87
N ALA A 661 -2.60 0.69 18.64
CA ALA A 661 -1.78 1.90 18.60
C ALA A 661 -1.01 2.05 19.93
N SER A 662 0.24 2.50 19.86
CA SER A 662 1.12 2.59 21.03
C SER A 662 1.87 3.92 21.02
N GLY A 663 1.82 4.61 22.15
CA GLY A 663 2.18 6.02 22.21
C GLY A 663 1.13 6.91 21.53
N GLY A 664 1.43 8.21 21.47
CA GLY A 664 0.43 9.22 21.18
C GLY A 664 -0.40 9.58 22.42
N THR A 665 -1.49 10.32 22.24
CA THR A 665 -2.24 10.92 23.36
C THR A 665 -3.12 9.90 24.06
N ARG A 666 -3.11 9.87 25.40
CA ARG A 666 -3.97 8.95 26.18
C ARG A 666 -5.39 9.47 26.28
N LEU A 667 -6.37 8.57 26.30
CA LEU A 667 -7.79 8.92 26.45
C LEU A 667 -8.07 9.79 27.70
N SER A 668 -7.30 9.60 28.79
CA SER A 668 -7.36 10.43 30.01
C SER A 668 -6.80 11.85 29.85
N GLU A 669 -5.95 12.10 28.86
CA GLU A 669 -5.44 13.42 28.49
C GLU A 669 -6.40 14.11 27.52
N ILE A 670 -6.99 13.39 26.56
CA ILE A 670 -8.04 13.92 25.68
C ILE A 670 -9.24 14.39 26.54
N LYS A 671 -9.64 13.60 27.55
CA LYS A 671 -10.65 13.99 28.56
C LYS A 671 -10.30 15.25 29.37
N ARG A 672 -9.03 15.70 29.37
CA ARG A 672 -8.58 16.94 30.04
C ARG A 672 -8.50 18.14 29.09
N MET A 673 -8.73 17.98 27.78
CA MET A 673 -8.65 19.09 26.81
C MET A 673 -9.70 20.18 27.08
N GLY A 674 -10.85 19.82 27.66
CA GLY A 674 -11.85 20.80 28.11
C GLY A 674 -11.35 21.76 29.20
N SER A 675 -10.38 21.32 30.01
CA SER A 675 -9.74 22.14 31.04
C SER A 675 -8.52 22.94 30.54
N SER A 676 -8.15 22.87 29.26
CA SER A 676 -7.08 23.72 28.71
C SER A 676 -7.51 25.19 28.61
N GLU A 677 -6.57 26.11 28.83
CA GLU A 677 -6.80 27.55 28.78
C GLU A 677 -7.01 28.08 27.35
N PHE A 678 -6.40 27.44 26.35
CA PHE A 678 -6.48 27.84 24.95
C PHE A 678 -6.26 26.64 24.00
N THR A 679 -6.66 26.79 22.73
CA THR A 679 -6.47 25.79 21.67
C THR A 679 -5.69 26.37 20.49
N ILE A 680 -4.73 25.63 19.95
CA ILE A 680 -4.03 25.96 18.71
C ILE A 680 -4.35 24.87 17.69
N ALA A 681 -4.80 25.25 16.50
CA ALA A 681 -5.07 24.33 15.39
C ALA A 681 -4.04 24.56 14.27
N ILE A 682 -3.43 23.50 13.76
CA ILE A 682 -2.42 23.55 12.69
C ILE A 682 -2.97 22.85 11.44
N GLY A 683 -3.05 23.60 10.33
CA GLY A 683 -3.73 23.18 9.10
C GLY A 683 -5.22 23.54 9.11
N LYS A 684 -5.75 23.95 7.95
CA LYS A 684 -7.16 24.35 7.80
C LYS A 684 -8.11 23.17 8.02
N SER A 685 -7.67 21.94 7.79
CA SER A 685 -8.39 20.71 8.16
C SER A 685 -8.74 20.63 9.66
N MET A 686 -7.90 21.20 10.55
CA MET A 686 -8.11 21.17 12.00
C MET A 686 -9.08 22.25 12.53
N GLU A 687 -9.57 23.15 11.68
CA GLU A 687 -10.46 24.22 12.12
C GLU A 687 -11.87 23.70 12.54
N ALA A 688 -12.36 22.62 11.93
CA ALA A 688 -13.63 22.00 12.31
C ALA A 688 -13.58 21.39 13.73
N PRO A 689 -12.62 20.49 14.07
CA PRO A 689 -12.46 20.05 15.45
C PRO A 689 -12.09 21.18 16.44
N ALA A 690 -11.48 22.28 15.99
CA ALA A 690 -11.24 23.46 16.84
C ALA A 690 -12.53 24.20 17.21
N LYS A 691 -13.44 24.39 16.25
CA LYS A 691 -14.79 24.93 16.49
C LYS A 691 -15.57 24.01 17.43
N LYS A 692 -15.48 22.71 17.23
CA LYS A 692 -16.10 21.69 18.09
C LYS A 692 -15.59 21.73 19.53
N LEU A 693 -14.27 21.87 19.76
CA LEU A 693 -13.69 22.09 21.10
C LEU A 693 -14.24 23.35 21.77
N ARG A 694 -14.45 24.43 21.00
CA ARG A 694 -15.03 25.67 21.52
C ARG A 694 -16.51 25.53 21.87
N GLU A 695 -17.28 24.85 21.03
CA GLU A 695 -18.71 24.59 21.24
C GLU A 695 -18.95 23.70 22.48
N ILE A 696 -18.15 22.64 22.66
CA ILE A 696 -18.30 21.70 23.79
C ILE A 696 -17.75 22.28 25.10
N PHE A 697 -16.59 22.97 25.08
CA PHE A 697 -15.83 23.31 26.30
C PHE A 697 -15.54 24.81 26.50
N GLY A 698 -16.04 25.70 25.62
CA GLY A 698 -15.76 27.14 25.70
C GLY A 698 -14.28 27.50 25.59
N SER A 699 -13.46 26.65 24.96
CA SER A 699 -12.03 26.90 24.73
C SER A 699 -11.85 27.68 23.44
N GLU A 700 -11.45 28.95 23.51
CA GLU A 700 -11.10 29.70 22.31
C GLU A 700 -9.88 29.10 21.60
N TYR A 701 -9.78 29.37 20.29
CA TYR A 701 -8.74 28.82 19.45
C TYR A 701 -8.12 29.84 18.50
N ILE A 702 -6.90 29.54 18.05
CA ILE A 702 -6.26 30.17 16.89
C ILE A 702 -5.96 29.13 15.82
N LEU A 703 -6.06 29.52 14.56
CA LEU A 703 -5.72 28.69 13.40
C LEU A 703 -4.38 29.14 12.82
N LEU A 704 -3.42 28.23 12.75
CA LEU A 704 -2.15 28.37 12.04
C LEU A 704 -2.24 27.61 10.72
N GLU A 705 -2.16 28.35 9.61
CA GLU A 705 -2.21 27.81 8.25
C GLU A 705 -0.92 27.10 7.85
N SER A 706 0.19 27.46 8.51
CA SER A 706 1.50 26.86 8.38
C SER A 706 2.29 27.11 9.68
N ILE A 707 3.32 26.30 9.92
CA ILE A 707 4.35 26.49 10.95
C ILE A 707 5.76 26.21 10.39
N SER A 708 5.96 26.47 9.10
CA SER A 708 7.25 26.41 8.39
C SER A 708 7.41 27.67 7.53
N GLY A 709 8.64 28.10 7.27
CA GLY A 709 8.92 29.47 6.81
C GLY A 709 9.21 30.42 7.98
N LEU A 710 9.83 31.55 7.67
CA LEU A 710 10.26 32.56 8.62
C LEU A 710 9.07 33.28 9.26
N ARG A 711 8.12 33.78 8.47
CA ARG A 711 6.96 34.55 8.98
C ARG A 711 6.01 33.70 9.81
N ASP A 712 5.73 32.48 9.35
CA ASP A 712 4.79 31.59 10.04
C ASP A 712 5.42 30.98 11.31
N THR A 713 6.75 30.77 11.33
CA THR A 713 7.45 30.44 12.59
C THR A 713 7.53 31.63 13.55
N ASP A 714 7.74 32.86 13.05
CA ASP A 714 7.72 34.07 13.87
C ASP A 714 6.34 34.22 14.56
N ALA A 715 5.26 34.09 13.79
CA ALA A 715 3.89 34.16 14.30
C ALA A 715 3.60 33.12 15.38
N LEU A 716 4.01 31.86 15.18
CA LEU A 716 3.93 30.80 16.20
C LEU A 716 4.66 31.21 17.50
N MET A 717 5.86 31.78 17.38
CA MET A 717 6.68 32.16 18.54
C MET A 717 6.08 33.34 19.31
N ASP A 718 5.48 34.30 18.62
CA ASP A 718 4.79 35.44 19.24
C ASP A 718 3.47 35.02 19.91
N ILE A 719 2.70 34.09 19.30
CA ILE A 719 1.52 33.48 19.92
C ILE A 719 1.90 32.75 21.22
N LEU A 720 2.94 31.92 21.20
CA LEU A 720 3.41 31.21 22.40
C LEU A 720 4.01 32.15 23.44
N SER A 721 4.66 33.24 23.02
CA SER A 721 5.13 34.30 23.93
C SER A 721 3.96 34.99 24.63
N THR A 722 2.87 35.23 23.89
CA THR A 722 1.65 35.87 24.39
C THR A 722 0.88 34.97 25.36
N LEU A 723 0.63 33.70 24.98
CA LEU A 723 -0.09 32.71 25.80
C LEU A 723 0.65 32.34 27.09
N SER A 724 1.99 32.34 27.08
CA SER A 724 2.80 32.01 28.26
C SER A 724 3.16 33.19 29.15
N GLY A 725 3.04 34.43 28.64
CA GLY A 725 3.61 35.63 29.26
C GLY A 725 5.14 35.62 29.33
N ARG A 726 5.84 34.76 28.55
CA ARG A 726 7.31 34.65 28.55
C ARG A 726 7.90 35.10 27.23
N ALA A 727 9.00 35.85 27.27
CA ALA A 727 9.75 36.22 26.08
C ALA A 727 10.32 34.98 25.34
N VAL A 728 10.29 35.01 24.00
CA VAL A 728 10.80 33.93 23.13
C VAL A 728 12.20 33.45 23.56
N PRO A 729 12.39 32.13 23.85
CA PRO A 729 13.65 31.56 24.32
C PRO A 729 14.85 31.85 23.43
N HIS A 730 16.04 32.02 24.04
CA HIS A 730 17.25 32.38 23.30
C HIS A 730 17.66 31.32 22.25
N ARG A 731 17.31 30.02 22.45
CA ARG A 731 17.53 28.97 21.43
C ARG A 731 16.87 29.31 20.10
N TYR A 732 15.63 29.81 20.13
CA TYR A 732 14.88 30.20 18.94
C TYR A 732 15.33 31.54 18.36
N LYS A 733 15.68 32.52 19.20
CA LYS A 733 16.33 33.76 18.74
C LYS A 733 17.66 33.49 18.02
N ARG A 734 18.39 32.43 18.38
CA ARG A 734 19.56 31.95 17.61
C ARG A 734 19.14 31.23 16.32
N GLN A 735 18.23 30.25 16.38
CA GLN A 735 17.79 29.52 15.19
C GLN A 735 17.22 30.45 14.10
N ARG A 736 16.41 31.45 14.47
CA ARG A 736 15.89 32.48 13.55
C ARG A 736 17.00 33.21 12.79
N ARG A 737 18.08 33.59 13.48
CA ARG A 737 19.25 34.22 12.83
C ARG A 737 19.93 33.27 11.85
N VAL A 738 20.09 32.00 12.21
CA VAL A 738 20.69 30.97 11.34
C VAL A 738 19.80 30.64 10.14
N LEU A 739 18.47 30.67 10.29
CA LEU A 739 17.54 30.56 9.15
C LEU A 739 17.72 31.75 8.19
N ILE A 740 17.72 32.99 8.70
CA ILE A 740 17.89 34.19 7.87
C ILE A 740 19.25 34.19 7.13
N ASP A 741 20.31 33.67 7.76
CA ASP A 741 21.61 33.44 7.11
C ASP A 741 21.49 32.40 5.98
N GLY A 742 20.99 31.20 6.29
CA GLY A 742 20.84 30.13 5.29
C GLY A 742 19.92 30.49 4.13
N MET A 743 18.85 31.27 4.38
CA MET A 743 18.01 31.84 3.32
C MET A 743 18.83 32.74 2.38
N ARG A 744 19.75 33.57 2.90
CA ARG A 744 20.65 34.39 2.08
C ARG A 744 21.66 33.55 1.31
N ASP A 745 22.21 32.50 1.92
CA ASP A 745 23.13 31.59 1.24
C ASP A 745 22.47 30.90 0.03
N VAL A 746 21.19 30.49 0.17
CA VAL A 746 20.53 29.69 -0.88
C VAL A 746 19.60 30.45 -1.82
N HIS A 747 19.18 31.70 -1.54
CA HIS A 747 18.18 32.40 -2.39
C HIS A 747 18.58 32.52 -3.87
N PHE A 748 19.87 32.64 -4.18
CA PHE A 748 20.37 32.66 -5.56
C PHE A 748 20.01 31.40 -6.37
N TYR A 749 19.81 30.25 -5.71
CA TYR A 749 19.38 29.02 -6.36
C TYR A 749 17.86 28.97 -6.58
N PHE A 750 17.08 29.71 -5.79
CA PHE A 750 15.61 29.81 -5.88
C PHE A 750 15.13 30.93 -6.80
N GLY A 751 15.89 32.03 -6.93
CA GLY A 751 15.48 33.22 -7.68
C GLY A 751 15.07 32.91 -9.13
N GLY A 752 13.81 33.18 -9.45
CA GLY A 752 13.24 32.93 -10.79
C GLY A 752 12.93 31.47 -11.11
N LYS A 753 13.12 30.52 -10.18
CA LYS A 753 12.78 29.10 -10.37
C LYS A 753 11.29 28.85 -10.34
N LYS A 754 10.84 27.90 -11.17
CA LYS A 754 9.45 27.44 -11.26
C LYS A 754 9.25 26.11 -10.54
N PHE A 755 8.37 26.09 -9.56
CA PHE A 755 7.97 24.89 -8.83
C PHE A 755 6.60 24.40 -9.31
N CYS A 756 6.47 23.07 -9.46
CA CYS A 756 5.20 22.39 -9.45
C CYS A 756 5.01 21.69 -8.10
N ILE A 757 3.80 21.71 -7.54
CA ILE A 757 3.43 20.99 -6.32
C ILE A 757 2.28 20.02 -6.62
N ALA A 758 2.32 18.80 -6.10
CA ALA A 758 1.24 17.82 -6.15
C ALA A 758 1.11 17.12 -4.78
N LEU A 759 0.35 17.72 -3.87
CA LEU A 759 0.29 17.34 -2.44
C LEU A 759 -1.14 17.47 -1.89
N GLU A 760 -1.35 17.00 -0.66
CA GLU A 760 -2.59 17.27 0.09
C GLU A 760 -2.75 18.81 0.36
N PRO A 761 -4.00 19.31 0.53
CA PRO A 761 -4.27 20.75 0.55
C PRO A 761 -3.55 21.59 1.61
N ASP A 762 -3.51 21.17 2.89
CA ASP A 762 -2.85 21.95 3.95
C ASP A 762 -1.32 21.96 3.77
N LEU A 763 -0.75 20.84 3.31
CA LEU A 763 0.67 20.79 2.97
C LEU A 763 1.00 21.73 1.81
N SER A 764 0.11 21.82 0.83
CA SER A 764 0.26 22.73 -0.32
C SER A 764 0.27 24.21 0.11
N VAL A 765 -0.51 24.58 1.14
CA VAL A 765 -0.46 25.91 1.75
C VAL A 765 0.90 26.16 2.40
N GLN A 766 1.37 25.25 3.27
CA GLN A 766 2.66 25.38 3.95
C GLN A 766 3.85 25.47 2.97
N VAL A 767 3.90 24.58 1.98
CA VAL A 767 5.03 24.52 1.03
C VAL A 767 5.03 25.70 0.05
N SER A 768 3.85 26.14 -0.43
CA SER A 768 3.79 27.29 -1.35
C SER A 768 4.24 28.61 -0.69
N ARG A 769 3.88 28.84 0.57
CA ARG A 769 4.33 30.01 1.36
C ARG A 769 5.84 30.03 1.51
N LEU A 770 6.46 28.89 1.86
CA LEU A 770 7.91 28.76 1.99
C LEU A 770 8.65 29.06 0.67
N ILE A 771 8.16 28.55 -0.46
CA ILE A 771 8.76 28.81 -1.78
C ILE A 771 8.65 30.30 -2.15
N GLN A 772 7.52 30.95 -1.82
CA GLN A 772 7.32 32.37 -2.02
C GLN A 772 8.26 33.23 -1.13
N GLU A 773 8.49 32.85 0.13
CA GLU A 773 9.48 33.52 1.00
C GLU A 773 10.91 33.44 0.44
N MET A 774 11.25 32.37 -0.28
CA MET A 774 12.53 32.20 -0.96
C MET A 774 12.65 32.95 -2.31
N GLY A 775 11.60 33.64 -2.75
CA GLY A 775 11.60 34.39 -4.02
C GLY A 775 11.48 33.53 -5.29
N ALA A 776 11.02 32.28 -5.15
CA ALA A 776 10.69 31.39 -6.26
C ALA A 776 9.20 31.46 -6.61
N VAL A 777 8.83 30.97 -7.80
CA VAL A 777 7.46 30.99 -8.32
C VAL A 777 6.88 29.59 -8.25
N VAL A 778 5.70 29.43 -7.62
CA VAL A 778 4.89 28.23 -7.74
C VAL A 778 3.95 28.41 -8.94
N ASP A 779 4.27 27.74 -10.04
CA ASP A 779 3.61 27.96 -11.33
C ASP A 779 2.38 27.06 -11.53
N LEU A 780 2.34 25.90 -10.84
CA LEU A 780 1.19 25.01 -10.77
C LEU A 780 1.14 24.27 -9.42
N VAL A 781 -0.06 24.16 -8.85
CA VAL A 781 -0.35 23.24 -7.74
C VAL A 781 -1.49 22.31 -8.15
N VAL A 782 -1.32 21.01 -7.92
CA VAL A 782 -2.38 20.01 -8.00
C VAL A 782 -2.71 19.51 -6.59
N ILE A 783 -4.00 19.49 -6.24
CA ILE A 783 -4.50 18.93 -4.99
C ILE A 783 -5.52 17.81 -5.26
N PRO A 784 -5.64 16.80 -4.37
CA PRO A 784 -6.48 15.63 -4.62
C PRO A 784 -8.00 15.86 -4.56
N CYS A 785 -8.45 16.90 -3.88
CA CYS A 785 -9.87 17.22 -3.70
C CYS A 785 -10.08 18.72 -3.40
N HIS A 786 -11.31 19.21 -3.57
CA HIS A 786 -11.66 20.56 -3.13
C HIS A 786 -11.60 20.67 -1.60
N SER A 787 -11.02 21.76 -1.09
CA SER A 787 -10.99 22.07 0.34
C SER A 787 -11.08 23.58 0.61
N GLY A 788 -11.32 23.97 1.86
CA GLY A 788 -11.23 25.36 2.31
C GLY A 788 -9.82 25.95 2.31
N SER A 789 -8.80 25.17 1.92
CA SER A 789 -7.40 25.57 1.82
C SER A 789 -7.05 26.14 0.44
N VAL A 790 -7.86 25.87 -0.60
CA VAL A 790 -7.60 26.29 -2.01
C VAL A 790 -7.24 27.77 -2.14
N GLN A 791 -8.03 28.65 -1.51
CA GLN A 791 -7.84 30.12 -1.56
C GLN A 791 -6.63 30.62 -0.75
N ARG A 792 -5.88 29.72 -0.11
CA ARG A 792 -4.73 30.00 0.76
C ARG A 792 -3.41 29.48 0.20
N ILE A 793 -3.47 28.79 -0.95
CA ILE A 793 -2.30 28.27 -1.68
C ILE A 793 -1.72 29.41 -2.54
N PHE A 794 -0.42 29.67 -2.41
CA PHE A 794 0.26 30.76 -3.12
C PHE A 794 0.85 30.25 -4.44
N ALA A 795 0.06 30.27 -5.51
CA ALA A 795 0.47 29.81 -6.83
C ALA A 795 -0.23 30.56 -7.98
N ASN A 796 0.35 30.49 -9.18
CA ASN A 796 -0.25 31.05 -10.40
C ASN A 796 -1.51 30.28 -10.82
N GLU A 797 -1.53 28.96 -10.63
CA GLU A 797 -2.66 28.10 -10.96
C GLU A 797 -2.81 26.98 -9.91
N VAL A 798 -4.04 26.70 -9.48
CA VAL A 798 -4.38 25.60 -8.57
C VAL A 798 -5.44 24.72 -9.25
N ARG A 799 -5.12 23.44 -9.45
CA ARG A 799 -6.02 22.42 -10.00
C ARG A 799 -6.43 21.42 -8.93
N VAL A 800 -7.69 21.00 -8.96
CA VAL A 800 -8.11 19.76 -8.31
C VAL A 800 -7.94 18.63 -9.33
N GLY A 801 -7.25 17.55 -8.98
CA GLY A 801 -6.98 16.46 -9.91
C GLY A 801 -5.90 15.48 -9.47
N ASP A 802 -5.18 14.96 -10.46
CA ASP A 802 -4.27 13.81 -10.35
C ASP A 802 -2.85 14.11 -10.87
N LEU A 803 -1.93 13.15 -10.76
CA LEU A 803 -0.54 13.34 -11.21
C LEU A 803 -0.40 13.47 -12.73
N SER A 804 -1.42 13.08 -13.50
CA SER A 804 -1.47 13.32 -14.95
C SER A 804 -2.03 14.70 -15.31
N SER A 805 -2.69 15.38 -14.36
CA SER A 805 -3.25 16.74 -14.49
C SER A 805 -2.18 17.83 -14.35
N ILE A 806 -0.96 17.47 -13.97
CA ILE A 806 0.26 18.25 -14.19
C ILE A 806 0.48 18.28 -15.71
N ASP A 807 0.55 19.48 -16.31
CA ASP A 807 0.89 19.63 -17.72
C ASP A 807 2.42 19.59 -17.95
N ASN A 808 2.85 19.63 -19.21
CA ASN A 808 4.26 19.56 -19.59
C ASN A 808 4.90 20.95 -19.80
N ARG A 809 4.41 21.94 -19.04
CA ARG A 809 5.05 23.26 -18.86
C ARG A 809 6.47 23.11 -18.29
N VAL A 810 7.26 24.18 -18.41
CA VAL A 810 8.62 24.23 -17.86
C VAL A 810 8.58 24.52 -16.36
N PHE A 811 8.91 23.51 -15.57
CA PHE A 811 9.23 23.62 -14.15
C PHE A 811 10.72 23.26 -13.92
N ASP A 812 11.29 23.69 -12.81
CA ASP A 812 12.63 23.30 -12.35
C ASP A 812 12.60 22.13 -11.36
N VAL A 813 11.52 21.99 -10.58
CA VAL A 813 11.33 20.97 -9.53
C VAL A 813 9.84 20.56 -9.45
N LEU A 814 9.57 19.26 -9.27
CA LEU A 814 8.30 18.77 -8.76
C LEU A 814 8.42 18.48 -7.26
N ILE A 815 7.47 18.94 -6.46
CA ILE A 815 7.26 18.52 -5.07
C ILE A 815 6.02 17.63 -5.04
N SER A 816 6.18 16.35 -4.68
CA SER A 816 5.07 15.39 -4.66
C SER A 816 5.38 14.22 -3.73
N ASN A 817 4.38 13.38 -3.46
CA ASN A 817 4.56 12.08 -2.80
C ASN A 817 5.38 11.09 -3.66
N SER A 818 5.63 9.88 -3.16
CA SER A 818 6.42 8.85 -3.89
C SER A 818 5.81 8.42 -5.24
N HIS A 819 4.52 8.62 -5.47
CA HIS A 819 3.90 8.31 -6.77
C HIS A 819 4.21 9.36 -7.86
N GLY A 820 4.63 10.57 -7.46
CA GLY A 820 5.08 11.62 -8.38
C GLY A 820 6.34 11.28 -9.20
N GLU A 821 6.98 10.14 -8.96
CA GLU A 821 8.18 9.69 -9.67
C GLU A 821 7.96 9.58 -11.19
N LEU A 822 6.82 9.03 -11.63
CA LEU A 822 6.52 8.90 -13.06
C LEU A 822 6.26 10.27 -13.71
N ALA A 823 5.60 11.19 -13.01
CA ALA A 823 5.39 12.56 -13.49
C ALA A 823 6.71 13.34 -13.58
N ALA A 824 7.57 13.25 -12.57
CA ALA A 824 8.90 13.87 -12.57
C ALA A 824 9.79 13.34 -13.73
N LYS A 825 9.78 12.01 -13.96
CA LYS A 825 10.47 11.38 -15.08
C LYS A 825 9.94 11.86 -16.44
N ARG A 826 8.61 11.90 -16.63
CA ARG A 826 7.95 12.43 -17.85
C ARG A 826 8.33 13.89 -18.13
N LEU A 827 8.50 14.70 -17.09
CA LEU A 827 8.87 16.11 -17.18
C LEU A 827 10.37 16.37 -17.29
N GLY A 828 11.22 15.38 -17.00
CA GLY A 828 12.68 15.52 -16.96
C GLY A 828 13.21 16.34 -15.76
N ILE A 829 12.41 16.52 -14.71
CA ILE A 829 12.70 17.36 -13.54
C ILE A 829 12.97 16.51 -12.30
N PRO A 830 13.78 16.98 -11.33
CA PRO A 830 13.96 16.27 -10.07
C PRO A 830 12.68 16.31 -9.22
N LEU A 831 12.52 15.29 -8.38
CA LEU A 831 11.40 15.13 -7.45
C LEU A 831 11.86 15.35 -6.01
N TYR A 832 11.34 16.37 -5.36
CA TYR A 832 11.41 16.50 -3.90
C TYR A 832 10.25 15.72 -3.27
N GLN A 833 10.53 14.64 -2.53
CA GLN A 833 9.49 13.79 -1.97
C GLN A 833 8.94 14.32 -0.63
N MET A 834 7.65 14.61 -0.58
CA MET A 834 6.93 15.12 0.59
C MET A 834 5.44 14.68 0.57
N GLY A 835 4.75 14.81 1.70
CA GLY A 835 3.33 14.46 1.83
C GLY A 835 3.10 12.96 2.05
N PHE A 836 1.98 12.44 1.56
CA PHE A 836 1.59 11.03 1.70
C PHE A 836 1.28 10.40 0.34
N PRO A 837 1.71 9.15 0.06
CA PRO A 837 2.64 8.31 0.83
C PRO A 837 4.10 8.58 0.41
N VAL A 838 5.05 8.53 1.35
CA VAL A 838 6.48 8.69 1.06
C VAL A 838 7.24 7.46 1.55
N TYR A 839 7.59 6.57 0.62
CA TYR A 839 8.24 5.29 0.91
C TYR A 839 9.48 5.01 0.04
N LYS A 840 9.63 5.70 -1.11
CA LYS A 840 10.78 5.56 -2.01
C LYS A 840 12.05 6.28 -1.51
N ILE A 841 11.95 7.10 -0.46
CA ILE A 841 13.09 7.65 0.31
C ILE A 841 13.10 7.14 1.75
N PHE A 842 14.24 7.29 2.42
CA PHE A 842 14.47 6.91 3.81
C PHE A 842 14.53 8.17 4.71
N GLY A 843 14.21 8.03 5.99
CA GLY A 843 14.30 9.13 6.96
C GLY A 843 13.21 10.21 6.85
N TYR A 844 12.13 9.98 6.10
CA TYR A 844 11.04 10.95 5.99
C TYR A 844 10.31 11.16 7.33
N THR A 845 10.05 10.09 8.09
CA THR A 845 9.38 10.18 9.39
C THR A 845 10.19 10.90 10.47
N THR A 846 11.53 10.82 10.39
CA THR A 846 12.46 11.49 11.29
C THR A 846 12.85 12.90 10.82
N LYS A 847 12.32 13.36 9.68
CA LYS A 847 12.64 14.67 9.11
C LYS A 847 11.77 15.76 9.73
N ILE A 848 12.38 16.69 10.45
CA ILE A 848 11.72 17.91 10.90
C ILE A 848 11.55 18.85 9.69
N THR A 849 10.32 19.27 9.44
CA THR A 849 9.89 20.19 8.38
C THR A 849 9.42 21.53 8.93
N ILE A 850 9.06 21.60 10.22
CA ILE A 850 8.52 22.79 10.89
C ILE A 850 9.59 23.64 11.60
N GLY A 851 9.20 24.87 11.96
CA GLY A 851 10.01 25.79 12.75
C GLY A 851 11.29 26.22 12.06
N TYR A 852 12.12 27.02 12.74
CA TYR A 852 13.32 27.59 12.13
C TYR A 852 14.32 26.51 11.66
N ARG A 853 14.45 25.40 12.40
CA ARG A 853 15.39 24.31 12.03
C ARG A 853 14.86 23.41 10.91
N GLY A 854 13.57 23.09 10.89
CA GLY A 854 12.97 22.33 9.78
C GLY A 854 12.95 23.13 8.49
N THR A 855 12.53 24.39 8.56
CA THR A 855 12.56 25.34 7.43
C THR A 855 13.96 25.41 6.79
N LEU A 856 15.02 25.55 7.61
CA LEU A 856 16.39 25.57 7.12
C LEU A 856 16.80 24.25 6.44
N GLY A 857 16.34 23.11 6.94
CA GLY A 857 16.51 21.81 6.28
C GLY A 857 15.82 21.75 4.91
N LEU A 858 14.55 22.15 4.85
CA LEU A 858 13.75 22.17 3.61
C LEU A 858 14.42 23.01 2.51
N ILE A 859 14.82 24.25 2.82
CA ILE A 859 15.40 25.15 1.81
C ILE A 859 16.79 24.69 1.35
N ASN A 860 17.60 24.11 2.25
CA ASN A 860 18.91 23.55 1.89
C ASN A 860 18.77 22.32 0.99
N ASP A 861 17.86 21.40 1.30
CA ASP A 861 17.65 20.20 0.50
C ASP A 861 17.09 20.55 -0.90
N MET A 862 16.15 21.50 -0.99
CA MET A 862 15.65 22.02 -2.27
C MET A 862 16.73 22.77 -3.07
N ALA A 863 17.59 23.55 -2.40
CA ALA A 863 18.71 24.23 -3.07
C ALA A 863 19.76 23.26 -3.60
N ASN A 864 20.06 22.18 -2.87
CA ASN A 864 20.93 21.10 -3.36
C ASN A 864 20.31 20.43 -4.60
N LEU A 865 19.02 20.11 -4.55
CA LEU A 865 18.28 19.52 -5.68
C LEU A 865 18.29 20.42 -6.94
N LEU A 866 18.18 21.74 -6.74
CA LEU A 866 18.26 22.75 -7.81
C LEU A 866 19.68 22.89 -8.38
N LYS A 867 20.70 22.88 -7.52
CA LYS A 867 22.13 22.86 -7.89
C LYS A 867 22.52 21.56 -8.61
N GLU A 868 21.80 20.47 -8.36
CA GLU A 868 21.97 19.19 -9.03
C GLU A 868 21.33 19.13 -10.43
N VAL A 869 20.83 20.27 -10.97
CA VAL A 869 20.46 20.44 -12.39
C VAL A 869 21.53 21.25 -13.15
N HIS A 870 22.48 20.53 -13.77
CA HIS A 870 23.49 21.05 -14.71
C HIS A 870 23.79 20.02 -15.81
#